data_AF-A0A2E0A052-F1
#
_entry.id   AF-A0A2E0A052-F1
#
_cell.length_a   1.000
_cell.length_b   1.000
_cell.length_c   1.000
_cell.angle_alpha   90.00
_cell.angle_beta   90.00
_cell.angle_gamma   90.00
#
_symmetry.space_group_name_H-M   'P 1'
#
loop_
_entity.id
_entity.type
_entity.pdbx_description
1 polymer ?
#
loop_
_entity_poly.entity_id
_entity_poly.type
_entity_poly.pdbx_seq_one_letter_code
_entity_poly.pdbx_strand_id
1 'polypeptide(L)'
;MRPSLIVYIVLLVSLPGLSACNGSGGRSGPQDTIVVQDPETPDSTDDAGGSGPDQAPAAPADTTSSPSTPHNERPLFSGEFIWSAPENTAVPGLSIEVSDADGDPLTLTMSGDDAAFFTLNVAELRLETELVANHESPEDSDRNNEYVITLTANDGLSRTSQDYTLIITDEVDTILEERGAFVLTGSSVGDAVAAGTAVSAAGDADADNRDDVAFSLPGYSLPGNLTRDGRVLLMTANQALNLTEPVTDLARYAQQLLRFDGGDEDAAGSSLALLDVDRDDRNELLISSPLVDDAGRVDMISDDTITAGLAAGDAAGTVSLPDLPGTADPGSGLSMVSTAVEDARLGERIASAGDINGDGILDLLVCVPGTDRSGLQDVGRAYVVFGDALLAGGYGLLLDLNQAVTDKQAVLMNGLGQQDFEGFCSAGSAAGDVNGDGFDDLLVVAAADDDTHSRQRNVYLFSGLLLATARQESPVIDLLSELALSTRRTINFIPETAIASDGLSLGGGHDFNNDGFSDILIGDPLGNGSEGRAYLIYGASGFFLVSEPDIPLSTVSANGLGVEIRGDISLGDFAGQITQGRDMTGDNVTDVLITGRPASDSSGLVYVLSGSALSDRSDLDITDCGRSVEGLVIRNAGDQAQGMVIAVAGDVDGDQRQEVLIGSPQSRSGSGLVYLISGELISDQIAAAAESGEDAVLDLMGLFPELDVIP
;
A
#
# COMPACT_ATOMS: atom_id res chain seq x y z
N MET A 1 -47.32 -2.58 -28.73
CA MET A 1 -48.00 -1.68 -27.75
C MET A 1 -47.04 -1.52 -26.58
N ARG A 2 -46.47 -0.31 -26.42
CA ARG A 2 -45.70 0.10 -25.25
C ARG A 2 -46.67 0.50 -24.12
N PRO A 3 -46.18 0.63 -22.88
CA PRO A 3 -45.92 2.00 -22.45
C PRO A 3 -44.54 2.19 -21.81
N SER A 4 -44.03 3.39 -22.04
CA SER A 4 -42.74 3.93 -21.62
C SER A 4 -42.79 4.41 -20.17
N LEU A 5 -41.73 4.19 -19.40
CA LEU A 5 -41.47 4.86 -18.12
C LEU A 5 -40.47 6.00 -18.35
N ILE A 6 -40.79 7.18 -17.83
CA ILE A 6 -40.03 8.43 -17.95
C ILE A 6 -39.16 8.57 -16.70
N VAL A 7 -37.85 8.72 -16.88
CA VAL A 7 -36.90 9.06 -15.82
C VAL A 7 -36.61 10.56 -15.90
N TYR A 8 -36.77 11.27 -14.78
CA TYR A 8 -36.37 12.67 -14.62
C TYR A 8 -34.98 12.71 -13.98
N ILE A 9 -34.00 13.26 -14.70
CA ILE A 9 -32.69 13.65 -14.17
C ILE A 9 -32.81 15.10 -13.70
N VAL A 10 -32.51 15.36 -12.42
CA VAL A 10 -32.39 16.72 -11.87
C VAL A 10 -30.90 17.03 -11.74
N LEU A 11 -30.42 17.90 -12.62
CA LEU A 11 -29.10 18.53 -12.54
C LEU A 11 -29.29 19.87 -11.81
N LEU A 12 -28.61 20.10 -10.68
CA LEU A 12 -28.56 21.41 -10.02
C LEU A 12 -27.18 22.04 -10.25
N VAL A 13 -27.15 22.98 -11.19
CA VAL A 13 -26.12 24.01 -11.33
C VAL A 13 -26.67 25.29 -10.70
N SER A 14 -25.93 25.93 -9.81
CA SER A 14 -26.29 27.26 -9.31
C SER A 14 -25.07 28.11 -8.99
N LEU A 15 -24.90 29.19 -9.76
CA LEU A 15 -24.53 30.57 -9.40
C LEU A 15 -24.80 31.43 -10.67
N PRO A 16 -24.89 32.79 -10.65
CA PRO A 16 -24.70 33.77 -9.57
C PRO A 16 -25.77 34.90 -9.51
N GLY A 17 -25.67 35.82 -8.52
CA GLY A 17 -26.02 37.24 -8.72
C GLY A 17 -26.79 38.02 -7.63
N LEU A 18 -26.05 38.84 -6.87
CA LEU A 18 -26.32 40.23 -6.42
C LEU A 18 -27.72 40.68 -5.91
N SER A 19 -27.78 41.24 -4.68
CA SER A 19 -27.79 42.71 -4.42
C SER A 19 -28.40 43.14 -3.06
N ALA A 20 -27.57 43.85 -2.28
CA ALA A 20 -27.79 45.12 -1.57
C ALA A 20 -28.63 45.32 -0.26
N CYS A 21 -28.03 46.20 0.58
CA CYS A 21 -28.56 47.15 1.60
C CYS A 21 -28.81 46.61 3.03
N ASN A 22 -28.45 47.29 4.15
CA ASN A 22 -27.97 48.66 4.39
C ASN A 22 -27.47 48.86 5.86
N GLY A 23 -26.51 49.79 6.06
CA GLY A 23 -26.37 50.71 7.23
C GLY A 23 -25.78 50.17 8.56
N SER A 24 -24.96 50.89 9.33
CA SER A 24 -24.53 52.30 9.30
C SER A 24 -23.49 52.65 10.40
N GLY A 25 -22.51 53.51 10.06
CA GLY A 25 -21.88 54.59 10.88
C GLY A 25 -20.73 54.24 11.85
N GLY A 26 -19.60 54.96 11.99
CA GLY A 26 -19.01 56.23 11.48
C GLY A 26 -17.82 56.60 12.42
N ARG A 27 -16.66 57.18 12.02
CA ARG A 27 -16.39 58.64 11.81
C ARG A 27 -14.90 58.95 11.44
N SER A 28 -14.71 59.87 10.47
CA SER A 28 -13.71 60.98 10.24
C SER A 28 -12.18 60.75 10.36
N GLY A 29 -11.26 61.13 9.44
CA GLY A 29 -11.11 62.22 8.42
C GLY A 29 -9.94 63.18 8.80
N PRO A 30 -9.31 64.07 7.97
CA PRO A 30 -9.38 64.41 6.51
C PRO A 30 -8.01 64.31 5.75
N GLN A 31 -7.85 64.14 4.42
CA GLN A 31 -8.14 64.91 3.17
C GLN A 31 -7.30 66.19 2.92
N ASP A 32 -6.49 66.20 1.84
CA ASP A 32 -6.67 67.12 0.70
C ASP A 32 -5.89 66.66 -0.55
N THR A 33 -6.49 66.88 -1.73
CA THR A 33 -6.08 66.47 -3.09
C THR A 33 -6.11 67.69 -4.01
N ILE A 34 -5.35 67.72 -5.12
CA ILE A 34 -5.75 68.27 -6.43
C ILE A 34 -4.79 67.75 -7.53
N VAL A 35 -5.37 67.41 -8.69
CA VAL A 35 -4.77 66.90 -9.95
C VAL A 35 -4.87 68.00 -11.03
N VAL A 36 -4.02 68.00 -12.08
CA VAL A 36 -4.37 68.10 -13.54
C VAL A 36 -3.12 68.08 -14.47
N GLN A 37 -3.10 67.05 -15.33
CA GLN A 37 -2.78 66.87 -16.79
C GLN A 37 -1.59 67.50 -17.57
N ASP A 38 -0.97 66.57 -18.33
CA ASP A 38 -0.43 66.51 -19.71
C ASP A 38 0.76 67.33 -20.26
N PRO A 39 1.67 66.70 -21.05
CA PRO A 39 2.73 67.36 -21.80
C PRO A 39 2.55 67.31 -23.34
N GLU A 40 2.85 68.40 -24.04
CA GLU A 40 3.37 68.38 -25.42
C GLU A 40 4.37 69.54 -25.65
N THR A 41 5.33 69.26 -26.54
CA THR A 41 6.52 70.00 -27.03
C THR A 41 6.19 71.29 -27.83
N PRO A 42 7.11 71.99 -28.58
CA PRO A 42 8.57 72.21 -28.52
C PRO A 42 9.00 73.71 -28.72
N ASP A 43 10.34 73.92 -28.72
CA ASP A 43 11.12 74.78 -29.64
C ASP A 43 11.64 76.21 -29.26
N SER A 44 12.94 76.36 -29.55
CA SER A 44 13.69 77.53 -30.05
C SER A 44 14.03 78.75 -29.15
N THR A 45 15.34 79.03 -28.98
CA THR A 45 16.13 80.07 -29.71
C THR A 45 17.31 80.63 -28.90
N ASP A 46 18.46 80.73 -29.60
CA ASP A 46 19.52 81.78 -29.60
C ASP A 46 20.30 82.13 -28.30
N ASP A 47 21.59 82.48 -28.29
CA ASP A 47 22.45 83.07 -29.32
C ASP A 47 23.97 82.99 -28.98
N ALA A 48 24.78 83.10 -30.04
CA ALA A 48 26.10 83.74 -30.17
C ALA A 48 27.40 83.28 -29.41
N GLY A 49 28.37 82.78 -30.20
CA GLY A 49 29.57 83.58 -30.52
C GLY A 49 30.98 82.98 -30.31
N GLY A 50 31.76 82.83 -31.41
CA GLY A 50 33.24 83.00 -31.37
C GLY A 50 34.15 82.09 -32.26
N SER A 51 34.40 82.52 -33.51
CA SER A 51 35.63 82.40 -34.38
C SER A 51 36.74 81.37 -34.04
N GLY A 52 37.25 80.44 -34.88
CA GLY A 52 37.70 80.45 -36.30
C GLY A 52 39.20 80.02 -36.35
N PRO A 53 39.90 79.78 -37.49
CA PRO A 53 39.54 79.22 -38.80
C PRO A 53 40.47 78.05 -39.25
N ASP A 54 40.08 77.26 -40.26
CA ASP A 54 41.05 76.79 -41.27
C ASP A 54 40.36 76.46 -42.60
N GLN A 55 40.92 76.97 -43.70
CA GLN A 55 40.41 76.86 -45.07
C GLN A 55 41.22 75.84 -45.87
N ALA A 56 40.54 74.94 -46.61
CA ALA A 56 41.00 74.42 -47.91
C ALA A 56 39.84 73.72 -48.66
N PRO A 57 39.88 73.63 -50.00
CA PRO A 57 38.72 73.91 -50.85
C PRO A 57 37.93 72.70 -51.37
N ALA A 58 36.73 72.99 -51.86
CA ALA A 58 35.81 72.07 -52.53
C ALA A 58 36.38 71.47 -53.83
N ALA A 59 36.08 70.18 -54.02
CA ALA A 59 36.06 69.48 -55.30
C ALA A 59 34.68 68.80 -55.48
N PRO A 60 34.22 68.58 -56.71
CA PRO A 60 32.81 68.66 -57.09
C PRO A 60 31.99 67.41 -56.76
N ALA A 61 30.68 67.60 -56.71
CA ALA A 61 29.67 66.57 -56.56
C ALA A 61 29.87 65.42 -57.58
N ASP A 62 30.12 64.23 -57.07
CA ASP A 62 29.93 62.98 -57.80
C ASP A 62 28.52 62.46 -57.52
N THR A 63 27.64 62.64 -58.50
CA THR A 63 26.31 62.03 -58.51
C THR A 63 26.46 60.56 -58.88
N THR A 64 26.73 59.72 -57.89
CA THR A 64 26.50 58.28 -57.98
C THR A 64 25.73 57.82 -56.75
N SER A 65 24.41 57.67 -56.90
CA SER A 65 23.62 56.85 -55.99
C SER A 65 24.11 55.41 -56.11
N SER A 66 25.00 55.01 -55.20
CA SER A 66 25.10 53.59 -54.86
C SER A 66 23.74 53.17 -54.30
N PRO A 67 23.13 52.06 -54.76
CA PRO A 67 22.07 51.47 -53.96
C PRO A 67 22.70 51.16 -52.60
N SER A 68 22.15 51.73 -51.52
CA SER A 68 22.38 51.16 -50.20
C SER A 68 21.93 49.71 -50.32
N THR A 69 22.84 48.76 -50.09
CA THR A 69 22.45 47.39 -49.80
C THR A 69 21.36 47.45 -48.73
N PRO A 70 20.26 46.70 -48.85
CA PRO A 70 19.32 46.58 -47.74
C PRO A 70 20.14 46.19 -46.51
N HIS A 71 20.08 47.02 -45.47
CA HIS A 71 20.70 46.71 -44.21
C HIS A 71 19.77 45.71 -43.55
N ASN A 72 20.23 44.47 -43.39
CA ASN A 72 19.50 43.43 -42.66
C ASN A 72 20.11 43.37 -41.27
N GLU A 73 19.35 43.78 -40.27
CA GLU A 73 19.63 43.49 -38.87
C GLU A 73 19.33 42.01 -38.63
N ARG A 74 20.04 41.38 -37.70
CA ARG A 74 19.83 39.94 -37.44
C ARG A 74 18.70 39.78 -36.42
N PRO A 75 18.02 38.62 -36.38
CA PRO A 75 17.08 38.32 -35.33
C PRO A 75 17.73 38.43 -33.95
N LEU A 76 16.99 38.91 -32.96
CA LEU A 76 17.45 39.08 -31.59
C LEU A 76 16.53 38.34 -30.62
N PHE A 77 17.11 37.46 -29.82
CA PHE A 77 16.46 36.89 -28.64
C PHE A 77 16.56 37.86 -27.46
N SER A 78 15.49 37.97 -26.69
CA SER A 78 15.42 38.70 -25.41
C SER A 78 14.72 37.86 -24.34
N GLY A 79 14.65 38.37 -23.11
CA GLY A 79 13.95 37.70 -22.01
C GLY A 79 14.84 36.81 -21.16
N GLU A 80 14.22 35.83 -20.51
CA GLU A 80 14.91 34.80 -19.72
C GLU A 80 15.33 33.63 -20.60
N PHE A 81 16.55 33.15 -20.38
CA PHE A 81 17.14 32.00 -21.08
C PHE A 81 17.49 30.86 -20.13
N ILE A 82 17.38 31.10 -18.83
CA ILE A 82 17.58 30.10 -17.79
C ILE A 82 16.36 30.17 -16.90
N TRP A 83 15.74 29.03 -16.65
CA TRP A 83 14.67 28.91 -15.67
C TRP A 83 14.85 27.63 -14.88
N SER A 84 14.22 27.58 -13.72
CA SER A 84 14.27 26.42 -12.85
C SER A 84 12.88 25.94 -12.50
N ALA A 85 12.77 24.65 -12.27
CA ALA A 85 11.59 24.02 -11.69
C ALA A 85 12.05 23.10 -10.55
N PRO A 86 11.26 23.01 -9.47
CA PRO A 86 11.41 21.91 -8.52
C PRO A 86 11.29 20.59 -9.27
N GLU A 87 12.06 19.60 -8.84
CA GLU A 87 11.86 18.23 -9.31
C GLU A 87 10.44 17.72 -9.03
N ASN A 88 10.08 16.60 -9.66
CA ASN A 88 8.81 15.91 -9.47
C ASN A 88 7.56 16.79 -9.71
N THR A 89 7.73 17.95 -10.36
CA THR A 89 6.64 18.86 -10.69
C THR A 89 6.57 19.15 -12.19
N ALA A 90 5.35 19.37 -12.67
CA ALA A 90 5.13 19.78 -14.05
C ALA A 90 5.80 21.14 -14.31
N VAL A 91 6.76 21.16 -15.23
CA VAL A 91 7.51 22.37 -15.56
C VAL A 91 6.62 23.33 -16.36
N PRO A 92 6.34 24.54 -15.85
CA PRO A 92 5.61 25.52 -16.63
C PRO A 92 6.44 25.94 -17.84
N GLY A 93 5.89 25.79 -19.04
CA GLY A 93 6.59 26.20 -20.26
C GLY A 93 7.04 27.67 -20.26
N LEU A 94 8.12 27.95 -20.96
CA LEU A 94 8.78 29.26 -21.02
C LEU A 94 8.30 30.05 -22.25
N SER A 95 8.03 31.34 -22.06
CA SER A 95 7.76 32.25 -23.19
C SER A 95 9.06 32.66 -23.88
N ILE A 96 9.10 32.55 -25.20
CA ILE A 96 10.22 32.92 -26.06
C ILE A 96 9.99 34.34 -26.56
N GLU A 97 10.93 35.23 -26.29
CA GLU A 97 10.93 36.56 -26.91
C GLU A 97 11.98 36.62 -28.02
N VAL A 98 11.50 36.79 -29.25
CA VAL A 98 12.35 36.97 -30.42
C VAL A 98 11.78 38.05 -31.31
N SER A 99 12.64 38.93 -31.79
CA SER A 99 12.24 40.05 -32.65
C SER A 99 13.25 40.26 -33.77
N ASP A 100 12.78 40.91 -34.82
CA ASP A 100 13.60 41.40 -35.91
C ASP A 100 13.29 42.89 -36.11
N ALA A 101 14.33 43.72 -36.19
CA ALA A 101 14.18 45.17 -36.25
C ALA A 101 13.66 45.66 -37.62
N ASP A 102 13.92 44.89 -38.67
CA ASP A 102 13.42 45.16 -40.03
C ASP A 102 11.97 44.65 -40.20
N GLY A 103 11.48 43.84 -39.26
CA GLY A 103 10.13 43.28 -39.24
C GLY A 103 9.98 42.06 -40.17
N ASP A 104 11.09 41.42 -40.51
CA ASP A 104 11.10 40.25 -41.38
C ASP A 104 10.47 39.02 -40.68
N PRO A 105 9.77 38.14 -41.42
CA PRO A 105 9.15 36.95 -40.83
C PRO A 105 10.21 35.99 -40.27
N LEU A 106 10.05 35.61 -39.01
CA LEU A 106 10.98 34.71 -38.33
C LEU A 106 10.57 33.25 -38.43
N THR A 107 11.56 32.40 -38.64
CA THR A 107 11.44 30.94 -38.47
C THR A 107 12.32 30.50 -37.31
N LEU A 108 11.78 29.61 -36.46
CA LEU A 108 12.47 29.07 -35.30
C LEU A 108 12.71 27.57 -35.48
N THR A 109 13.91 27.13 -35.11
CA THR A 109 14.28 25.71 -35.05
C THR A 109 14.98 25.40 -33.73
N MET A 110 14.83 24.17 -33.24
CA MET A 110 15.41 23.69 -31.99
C MET A 110 16.41 22.56 -32.25
N SER A 111 17.48 22.53 -31.48
CA SER A 111 18.52 21.50 -31.48
C SER A 111 19.19 21.44 -30.11
N GLY A 112 19.98 20.41 -29.84
CA GLY A 112 20.64 20.21 -28.54
C GLY A 112 20.62 18.73 -28.20
N ASP A 113 21.45 18.32 -27.24
CA ASP A 113 21.48 16.93 -26.78
C ASP A 113 20.18 16.60 -26.01
N ASP A 114 19.61 17.58 -25.31
CA ASP A 114 18.36 17.44 -24.55
C ASP A 114 17.09 17.85 -25.33
N ALA A 115 17.22 18.10 -26.64
CA ALA A 115 16.11 18.62 -27.45
C ALA A 115 14.89 17.68 -27.55
N ALA A 116 15.06 16.39 -27.24
CA ALA A 116 13.97 15.42 -27.23
C ALA A 116 12.95 15.68 -26.10
N PHE A 117 13.37 16.32 -25.01
CA PHE A 117 12.51 16.60 -23.85
C PHE A 117 11.62 17.85 -24.03
N PHE A 118 11.79 18.60 -25.12
CA PHE A 118 11.08 19.85 -25.34
C PHE A 118 10.23 19.81 -26.61
N THR A 119 9.14 20.57 -26.58
CA THR A 119 8.31 20.89 -27.73
C THR A 119 8.30 22.40 -27.95
N LEU A 120 8.58 22.83 -29.19
CA LEU A 120 8.54 24.23 -29.58
C LEU A 120 7.20 24.59 -30.22
N ASN A 121 6.37 25.38 -29.52
CA ASN A 121 5.16 25.97 -30.08
C ASN A 121 5.47 27.32 -30.74
N VAL A 122 5.72 27.30 -32.05
CA VAL A 122 6.09 28.50 -32.82
C VAL A 122 4.94 29.51 -32.93
N ALA A 123 3.67 29.07 -32.85
CA ALA A 123 2.52 29.95 -32.97
C ALA A 123 2.31 30.82 -31.73
N GLU A 124 2.61 30.27 -30.55
CA GLU A 124 2.50 30.95 -29.25
C GLU A 124 3.84 31.48 -28.74
N LEU A 125 4.93 31.24 -29.48
CA LEU A 125 6.30 31.54 -29.08
C LEU A 125 6.60 31.02 -27.67
N ARG A 126 6.39 29.71 -27.48
CA ARG A 126 6.52 29.07 -26.17
C ARG A 126 7.28 27.76 -26.29
N LEU A 127 8.16 27.51 -25.33
CA LEU A 127 8.82 26.23 -25.14
C LEU A 127 8.07 25.45 -24.07
N GLU A 128 7.70 24.23 -24.37
CA GLU A 128 6.93 23.35 -23.49
C GLU A 128 7.71 22.07 -23.27
N THR A 129 7.48 21.42 -22.14
CA THR A 129 8.05 20.12 -21.81
C THR A 129 7.03 19.34 -20.98
N GLU A 130 7.00 18.03 -21.19
CA GLU A 130 6.27 17.08 -20.35
C GLU A 130 7.21 16.38 -19.35
N LEU A 131 8.45 16.88 -19.24
CA LEU A 131 9.45 16.38 -18.31
C LEU A 131 8.98 16.58 -16.87
N VAL A 132 8.92 15.47 -16.13
CA VAL A 132 8.84 15.42 -14.67
C VAL A 132 10.15 14.79 -14.24
N ALA A 133 11.17 15.62 -14.04
CA ALA A 133 12.53 15.16 -13.76
C ALA A 133 12.75 14.99 -12.26
N ASN A 134 13.49 13.94 -11.90
CA ASN A 134 14.04 13.67 -10.58
C ASN A 134 15.51 14.19 -10.54
N HIS A 135 15.89 14.89 -9.48
CA HIS A 135 17.18 15.56 -9.35
C HIS A 135 18.34 14.57 -9.08
N GLU A 136 18.06 13.45 -8.44
CA GLU A 136 18.98 12.40 -8.02
C GLU A 136 19.27 11.42 -9.17
N SER A 137 18.32 11.29 -10.11
CA SER A 137 18.42 10.47 -11.32
C SER A 137 18.09 11.26 -12.59
N PRO A 138 18.93 12.25 -12.97
CA PRO A 138 18.68 13.05 -14.16
C PRO A 138 18.76 12.24 -15.47
N GLU A 139 17.80 12.51 -16.36
CA GLU A 139 17.72 11.95 -17.71
C GLU A 139 18.44 12.80 -18.78
N ASP A 140 18.92 13.99 -18.41
CA ASP A 140 19.71 14.84 -19.31
C ASP A 140 20.98 14.13 -19.78
N SER A 141 21.51 14.58 -20.91
CA SER A 141 22.55 13.85 -21.62
C SER A 141 23.84 13.68 -20.81
N ASP A 142 24.14 14.57 -19.86
CA ASP A 142 25.34 14.53 -19.05
C ASP A 142 25.10 14.37 -17.54
N ARG A 143 23.85 14.12 -17.13
CA ARG A 143 23.44 13.77 -15.76
C ARG A 143 23.79 14.86 -14.75
N ASN A 144 23.55 16.12 -15.09
CA ASN A 144 23.96 17.26 -14.29
C ASN A 144 22.81 18.16 -13.82
N ASN A 145 21.55 17.79 -14.14
CA ASN A 145 20.32 18.52 -13.83
C ASN A 145 20.12 19.83 -14.63
N GLU A 146 20.89 20.03 -15.69
CA GLU A 146 20.79 21.17 -16.61
C GLU A 146 20.44 20.68 -18.02
N TYR A 147 19.15 20.76 -18.37
CA TYR A 147 18.67 20.39 -19.70
C TYR A 147 18.90 21.58 -20.65
N VAL A 148 19.84 21.43 -21.59
CA VAL A 148 20.28 22.52 -22.47
C VAL A 148 19.85 22.29 -23.90
N ILE A 149 19.14 23.28 -24.46
CA ILE A 149 18.78 23.33 -25.87
C ILE A 149 19.26 24.64 -26.51
N THR A 150 19.45 24.62 -27.82
CA THR A 150 19.74 25.80 -28.64
C THR A 150 18.57 26.10 -29.56
N LEU A 151 17.97 27.28 -29.41
CA LEU A 151 17.01 27.82 -30.37
C LEU A 151 17.73 28.68 -31.41
N THR A 152 17.38 28.50 -32.69
CA THR A 152 17.90 29.31 -33.80
C THR A 152 16.77 30.04 -34.50
N ALA A 153 16.87 31.36 -34.55
CA ALA A 153 15.98 32.24 -35.30
C ALA A 153 16.61 32.63 -36.64
N ASN A 154 15.80 32.60 -37.71
CA ASN A 154 16.22 32.93 -39.06
C ASN A 154 15.15 33.79 -39.76
N ASP A 155 15.57 34.97 -40.25
CA ASP A 155 14.77 35.94 -41.01
C ASP A 155 14.79 35.67 -42.53
N GLY A 156 15.52 34.62 -42.97
CA GLY A 156 15.73 34.26 -44.37
C GLY A 156 17.07 34.76 -44.95
N LEU A 157 17.78 35.65 -44.26
CA LEU A 157 19.05 36.27 -44.68
C LEU A 157 20.17 36.10 -43.63
N SER A 158 19.81 36.09 -42.34
CA SER A 158 20.67 36.00 -41.18
C SER A 158 20.10 35.01 -40.16
N ARG A 159 20.99 34.45 -39.33
CA ARG A 159 20.62 33.57 -38.22
C ARG A 159 21.27 34.01 -36.92
N THR A 160 20.53 33.84 -35.84
CA THR A 160 20.99 34.02 -34.46
C THR A 160 20.59 32.79 -33.67
N SER A 161 21.48 32.30 -32.82
CA SER A 161 21.24 31.14 -31.95
C SER A 161 21.39 31.58 -30.50
N GLN A 162 20.56 31.02 -29.62
CA GLN A 162 20.56 31.27 -28.19
C GLN A 162 20.30 29.95 -27.46
N ASP A 163 21.10 29.68 -26.43
CA ASP A 163 20.91 28.53 -25.56
C ASP A 163 19.87 28.85 -24.50
N TYR A 164 19.03 27.87 -24.20
CA TYR A 164 18.00 27.86 -23.18
C TYR A 164 18.28 26.69 -22.25
N THR A 165 18.29 26.95 -20.94
CA THR A 165 18.61 25.96 -19.90
C THR A 165 17.47 25.85 -18.91
N LEU A 166 16.95 24.63 -18.73
CA LEU A 166 16.09 24.26 -17.62
C LEU A 166 16.95 23.61 -16.53
N ILE A 167 16.94 24.19 -15.32
CA ILE A 167 17.63 23.63 -14.16
C ILE A 167 16.58 22.96 -13.26
N ILE A 168 16.76 21.67 -12.99
CA ILE A 168 15.95 20.95 -12.02
C ILE A 168 16.58 21.16 -10.64
N THR A 169 15.82 21.74 -9.72
CA THR A 169 16.29 22.00 -8.36
C THR A 169 15.85 20.90 -7.42
N ASP A 170 16.82 20.38 -6.67
CA ASP A 170 16.69 19.51 -5.50
C ASP A 170 15.69 20.10 -4.50
N GLU A 171 14.62 19.37 -4.24
CA GLU A 171 13.80 19.50 -3.04
C GLU A 171 14.14 18.35 -2.09
N VAL A 172 13.93 18.53 -0.79
CA VAL A 172 14.26 17.46 0.17
C VAL A 172 13.35 16.26 -0.09
N ASP A 173 13.85 15.29 -0.84
CA ASP A 173 13.19 14.02 -1.07
C ASP A 173 13.08 13.27 0.26
N THR A 174 11.90 12.68 0.45
CA THR A 174 11.72 11.71 1.51
C THR A 174 12.54 10.46 1.22
N ILE A 175 12.85 9.66 2.25
CA ILE A 175 13.65 8.46 1.99
C ILE A 175 12.91 7.41 1.14
N LEU A 176 11.57 7.46 1.13
CA LEU A 176 10.74 6.63 0.25
C LEU A 176 10.80 7.13 -1.19
N GLU A 177 10.82 8.43 -1.43
CA GLU A 177 11.00 8.99 -2.78
C GLU A 177 12.45 8.78 -3.29
N GLU A 178 13.47 8.99 -2.46
CA GLU A 178 14.88 8.89 -2.88
C GLU A 178 15.35 7.42 -3.06
N ARG A 179 14.96 6.54 -2.14
CA ARG A 179 15.48 5.15 -2.08
C ARG A 179 14.42 4.08 -2.29
N GLY A 180 13.13 4.41 -2.26
CA GLY A 180 12.05 3.44 -2.34
C GLY A 180 11.97 2.49 -1.13
N ALA A 181 12.70 2.75 -0.05
CA ALA A 181 12.68 1.87 1.13
C ALA A 181 13.26 2.54 2.39
N PHE A 182 12.77 2.10 3.55
CA PHE A 182 13.40 2.35 4.85
C PHE A 182 13.36 1.11 5.75
N VAL A 183 14.19 1.12 6.80
CA VAL A 183 14.21 0.05 7.80
C VAL A 183 13.97 0.59 9.21
N LEU A 184 13.08 -0.07 9.93
CA LEU A 184 12.84 0.12 11.36
C LEU A 184 13.65 -0.89 12.16
N THR A 185 14.29 -0.42 13.22
CA THR A 185 15.14 -1.22 14.11
C THR A 185 14.59 -1.22 15.54
N GLY A 186 14.79 -2.33 16.27
CA GLY A 186 14.47 -2.43 17.70
C GLY A 186 15.63 -1.99 18.60
N SER A 187 15.34 -1.34 19.73
CA SER A 187 16.37 -0.78 20.64
C SER A 187 16.84 -1.71 21.77
N SER A 188 16.14 -2.82 22.06
CA SER A 188 16.48 -3.74 23.16
C SER A 188 15.96 -5.17 22.94
N VAL A 189 16.64 -6.19 23.49
CA VAL A 189 16.37 -7.64 23.26
C VAL A 189 14.89 -8.07 23.46
N GLY A 190 14.07 -7.31 24.21
CA GLY A 190 12.63 -7.54 24.34
C GLY A 190 11.76 -6.84 23.28
N ASP A 191 12.11 -5.62 22.89
CA ASP A 191 11.41 -4.83 21.87
C ASP A 191 11.71 -5.34 20.44
N ALA A 192 12.82 -6.05 20.31
CA ALA A 192 13.54 -6.20 19.07
C ALA A 192 13.20 -7.55 18.38
N VAL A 193 13.01 -8.65 19.13
CA VAL A 193 12.36 -9.87 18.60
C VAL A 193 10.92 -9.58 18.15
N ALA A 194 10.22 -8.71 18.90
CA ALA A 194 8.82 -8.35 18.64
C ALA A 194 8.68 -7.49 17.36
N ALA A 195 9.63 -6.58 17.09
CA ALA A 195 9.61 -5.74 15.90
C ALA A 195 9.67 -6.56 14.61
N GLY A 196 10.57 -7.53 14.47
CA GLY A 196 10.61 -8.35 13.24
C GLY A 196 9.48 -9.38 13.11
N THR A 197 8.67 -9.58 14.15
CA THR A 197 7.38 -10.30 14.06
C THR A 197 6.19 -9.37 13.84
N ALA A 198 6.43 -8.06 13.80
CA ALA A 198 5.39 -7.05 13.64
C ALA A 198 4.91 -7.02 12.19
N VAL A 199 3.90 -7.83 11.90
CA VAL A 199 3.15 -7.72 10.65
C VAL A 199 1.87 -6.96 10.92
N SER A 200 1.65 -5.99 10.05
CA SER A 200 0.76 -4.87 10.23
C SER A 200 -0.44 -4.99 9.33
N ALA A 201 -1.63 -4.75 9.89
CA ALA A 201 -2.77 -4.42 9.05
C ALA A 201 -2.45 -3.12 8.30
N ALA A 202 -2.92 -3.04 7.06
CA ALA A 202 -2.85 -1.85 6.22
C ALA A 202 -4.25 -1.34 5.95
N GLY A 203 -4.40 -0.02 5.85
CA GLY A 203 -5.67 0.62 5.54
C GLY A 203 -5.64 2.10 5.90
N ASP A 204 -6.49 2.89 5.26
CA ASP A 204 -6.61 4.32 5.51
C ASP A 204 -7.37 4.58 6.82
N ALA A 205 -6.63 4.85 7.90
CA ALA A 205 -7.20 5.08 9.23
C ALA A 205 -7.42 6.57 9.53
N ASP A 206 -6.80 7.48 8.76
CA ASP A 206 -6.94 8.94 8.90
C ASP A 206 -7.66 9.65 7.75
N ALA A 207 -8.16 8.88 6.77
CA ALA A 207 -8.97 9.28 5.63
C ALA A 207 -8.24 10.14 4.59
N ASP A 208 -6.93 9.95 4.43
CA ASP A 208 -6.13 10.70 3.46
C ASP A 208 -5.97 10.00 2.10
N ASN A 209 -6.61 8.84 1.93
CA ASN A 209 -6.56 7.91 0.80
C ASN A 209 -5.20 7.25 0.59
N ARG A 210 -4.37 7.20 1.62
CA ARG A 210 -3.18 6.36 1.65
C ARG A 210 -3.27 5.40 2.81
N ASP A 211 -2.68 4.23 2.61
CA ASP A 211 -2.75 3.18 3.61
C ASP A 211 -1.79 3.47 4.77
N ASP A 212 -2.32 3.39 5.99
CA ASP A 212 -1.56 3.50 7.23
C ASP A 212 -1.06 2.13 7.70
N VAL A 213 -0.02 2.13 8.53
CA VAL A 213 0.67 0.92 8.97
C VAL A 213 0.59 0.75 10.49
N ALA A 214 -0.16 -0.25 10.96
CA ALA A 214 -0.25 -0.71 12.35
C ALA A 214 0.72 -1.86 12.74
N PHE A 215 1.84 -1.60 13.42
CA PHE A 215 2.80 -2.61 13.87
C PHE A 215 2.41 -3.29 15.19
N SER A 216 2.42 -4.63 15.22
CA SER A 216 2.20 -5.41 16.45
C SER A 216 3.48 -5.82 17.19
N LEU A 217 3.50 -5.64 18.50
CA LEU A 217 4.58 -6.05 19.41
C LEU A 217 4.01 -6.89 20.58
N PRO A 218 3.47 -8.09 20.35
CA PRO A 218 2.73 -8.87 21.35
C PRO A 218 3.58 -9.34 22.55
N GLY A 219 4.91 -9.35 22.42
CA GLY A 219 5.85 -9.69 23.49
C GLY A 219 6.44 -8.49 24.24
N TYR A 220 5.96 -7.26 23.98
CA TYR A 220 6.50 -6.04 24.56
C TYR A 220 6.32 -6.00 26.09
N SER A 221 7.37 -5.63 26.83
CA SER A 221 7.34 -5.45 28.29
C SER A 221 7.81 -4.05 28.67
N LEU A 222 7.05 -3.35 29.52
CA LEU A 222 7.44 -2.02 30.00
C LEU A 222 8.66 -2.06 30.93
N PRO A 223 9.54 -1.03 30.95
CA PRO A 223 10.68 -0.98 31.86
C PRO A 223 10.27 -1.09 33.33
N GLY A 224 10.61 -2.22 33.97
CA GLY A 224 10.28 -2.53 35.36
C GLY A 224 9.15 -3.55 35.54
N ASN A 225 8.48 -3.93 34.45
CA ASN A 225 7.54 -5.04 34.37
C ASN A 225 8.20 -6.22 33.64
N LEU A 226 7.99 -7.46 34.10
CA LEU A 226 8.56 -8.68 33.50
C LEU A 226 7.50 -9.51 32.77
N THR A 227 6.28 -8.98 32.66
CA THR A 227 5.11 -9.60 32.06
C THR A 227 4.99 -9.19 30.59
N ARG A 228 4.45 -10.08 29.76
CA ARG A 228 4.35 -9.91 28.29
C ARG A 228 3.11 -9.08 27.95
N ASP A 229 3.19 -7.78 28.13
CA ASP A 229 2.00 -6.90 28.12
C ASP A 229 1.47 -6.65 26.69
N GLY A 230 2.35 -6.66 25.68
CA GLY A 230 1.97 -6.45 24.28
C GLY A 230 1.70 -4.97 23.93
N ARG A 231 1.90 -4.60 22.67
CA ARG A 231 1.73 -3.22 22.18
C ARG A 231 1.38 -3.21 20.69
N VAL A 232 0.59 -2.22 20.26
CA VAL A 232 0.40 -1.88 18.85
C VAL A 232 0.81 -0.42 18.61
N LEU A 233 1.46 -0.15 17.48
CA LEU A 233 1.86 1.18 17.04
C LEU A 233 1.21 1.48 15.69
N LEU A 234 0.51 2.59 15.55
CA LEU A 234 -0.01 3.05 14.26
C LEU A 234 0.87 4.19 13.73
N MET A 235 1.43 3.99 12.55
CA MET A 235 2.17 4.96 11.76
C MET A 235 1.32 5.36 10.56
N THR A 236 1.04 6.65 10.45
CA THR A 236 0.31 7.16 9.28
C THR A 236 1.19 7.20 8.03
N ALA A 237 0.58 7.16 6.84
CA ALA A 237 1.28 7.36 5.58
C ALA A 237 2.15 8.63 5.58
N ASN A 238 1.59 9.75 6.05
CA ASN A 238 2.34 11.00 6.24
C ASN A 238 3.56 10.86 7.14
N GLN A 239 3.49 10.07 8.21
CA GLN A 239 4.62 9.85 9.10
C GLN A 239 5.70 8.99 8.46
N ALA A 240 5.30 7.96 7.70
CA ALA A 240 6.23 7.13 6.92
C ALA A 240 6.98 7.96 5.87
N LEU A 241 6.25 8.79 5.12
CA LEU A 241 6.83 9.68 4.11
C LEU A 241 7.73 10.74 4.73
N ASN A 242 7.41 11.31 5.90
CA ASN A 242 8.29 12.31 6.53
C ASN A 242 9.58 11.76 7.16
N LEU A 243 9.90 10.47 6.99
CA LEU A 243 11.17 9.90 7.44
C LEU A 243 12.32 10.39 6.53
N THR A 244 13.34 10.95 7.17
CA THR A 244 14.54 11.48 6.49
C THR A 244 15.77 10.59 6.68
N GLU A 245 15.64 9.47 7.37
CA GLU A 245 16.76 8.57 7.70
C GLU A 245 16.42 7.16 7.23
N PRO A 246 17.31 6.49 6.48
CA PRO A 246 17.06 5.14 5.95
C PRO A 246 16.95 4.09 7.05
N VAL A 247 17.59 4.33 8.20
CA VAL A 247 17.52 3.45 9.38
C VAL A 247 16.93 4.22 10.54
N THR A 248 15.71 3.86 10.92
CA THR A 248 14.97 4.51 12.02
C THR A 248 14.86 3.59 13.23
N ASP A 249 15.19 4.11 14.42
CA ASP A 249 14.99 3.40 15.69
C ASP A 249 13.53 3.53 16.13
N LEU A 250 12.79 2.42 16.10
CA LEU A 250 11.37 2.39 16.44
C LEU A 250 11.12 2.82 17.89
N ALA A 251 12.02 2.54 18.84
CA ALA A 251 11.82 2.95 20.23
C ALA A 251 11.90 4.47 20.42
N ARG A 252 12.73 5.13 19.61
CA ARG A 252 12.83 6.59 19.59
C ARG A 252 11.64 7.21 18.84
N TYR A 253 11.28 6.63 17.72
CA TYR A 253 10.23 7.16 16.85
C TYR A 253 8.81 6.89 17.39
N ALA A 254 8.59 5.78 18.09
CA ALA A 254 7.29 5.40 18.67
C ALA A 254 6.70 6.43 19.65
N GLN A 255 7.47 7.42 20.14
CA GLN A 255 6.94 8.54 20.92
C GLN A 255 6.07 9.50 20.07
N GLN A 256 6.17 9.41 18.75
CA GLN A 256 5.41 10.19 17.77
C GLN A 256 4.24 9.41 17.18
N LEU A 257 4.20 8.08 17.38
CA LEU A 257 3.18 7.20 16.85
C LEU A 257 2.03 7.02 17.82
N LEU A 258 0.81 6.92 17.30
CA LEU A 258 -0.33 6.52 18.11
C LEU A 258 -0.07 5.10 18.63
N ARG A 259 -0.25 4.89 19.94
CA ARG A 259 0.12 3.63 20.58
C ARG A 259 -1.01 3.05 21.42
N PHE A 260 -1.15 1.75 21.34
CA PHE A 260 -2.10 0.93 22.09
C PHE A 260 -1.30 -0.03 22.96
N ASP A 261 -1.32 0.18 24.28
CA ASP A 261 -0.61 -0.66 25.24
C ASP A 261 -1.60 -1.66 25.86
N GLY A 262 -1.25 -2.96 25.85
CA GLY A 262 -2.00 -4.01 26.55
C GLY A 262 -1.73 -4.02 28.05
N GLY A 263 -2.55 -4.78 28.78
CA GLY A 263 -2.37 -5.03 30.22
C GLY A 263 -1.37 -6.15 30.51
N ASP A 264 -1.13 -6.42 31.79
CA ASP A 264 -0.14 -7.39 32.26
C ASP A 264 -0.39 -8.81 31.68
N GLU A 265 0.57 -9.35 30.92
CA GLU A 265 0.51 -10.71 30.29
C GLU A 265 -0.55 -10.92 29.18
N ASP A 266 -1.23 -9.87 28.72
CA ASP A 266 -2.35 -9.95 27.78
C ASP A 266 -1.97 -10.33 26.33
N ALA A 267 -0.70 -10.14 25.97
CA ALA A 267 -0.17 -10.28 24.61
C ALA A 267 -0.96 -9.50 23.55
N ALA A 268 -1.28 -8.23 23.84
CA ALA A 268 -1.99 -7.35 22.91
C ALA A 268 -1.25 -7.18 21.58
N GLY A 269 -1.99 -7.24 20.48
CA GLY A 269 -1.46 -7.24 19.12
C GLY A 269 -1.03 -8.63 18.64
N SER A 270 -1.53 -9.71 19.23
CA SER A 270 -1.22 -11.07 18.71
C SER A 270 -1.78 -11.30 17.29
N SER A 271 -2.85 -10.59 16.94
CA SER A 271 -3.40 -10.47 15.57
C SER A 271 -4.03 -9.09 15.41
N LEU A 272 -3.92 -8.53 14.19
CA LEU A 272 -4.48 -7.23 13.82
C LEU A 272 -5.37 -7.35 12.58
N ALA A 273 -6.34 -6.45 12.45
CA ALA A 273 -7.08 -6.23 11.22
C ALA A 273 -7.49 -4.75 11.11
N LEU A 274 -7.50 -4.22 9.89
CA LEU A 274 -8.10 -2.93 9.56
C LEU A 274 -9.28 -3.23 8.63
N LEU A 275 -10.48 -2.86 9.03
CA LEU A 275 -11.70 -3.12 8.29
C LEU A 275 -12.53 -1.85 8.29
N ASP A 276 -13.07 -1.44 7.15
CA ASP A 276 -14.13 -0.44 7.10
C ASP A 276 -15.47 -1.14 7.41
N VAL A 277 -15.88 -1.10 8.68
CA VAL A 277 -17.13 -1.75 9.11
C VAL A 277 -18.34 -0.82 8.99
N ASP A 278 -18.15 0.51 8.88
CA ASP A 278 -19.24 1.49 8.89
C ASP A 278 -19.52 2.17 7.53
N ARG A 279 -18.68 1.88 6.53
CA ARG A 279 -18.71 2.38 5.15
C ARG A 279 -18.53 3.88 5.05
N ASP A 280 -17.66 4.44 5.86
CA ASP A 280 -17.26 5.83 5.74
C ASP A 280 -15.90 6.01 5.03
N ASP A 281 -15.38 4.92 4.46
CA ASP A 281 -14.07 4.82 3.81
C ASP A 281 -12.89 5.01 4.78
N ARG A 282 -13.13 4.90 6.11
CA ARG A 282 -12.08 4.89 7.14
C ARG A 282 -12.07 3.54 7.86
N ASN A 283 -10.88 2.96 8.01
CA ASN A 283 -10.78 1.64 8.60
C ASN A 283 -10.74 1.70 10.14
N GLU A 284 -11.55 0.87 10.80
CA GLU A 284 -11.40 0.58 12.22
C GLU A 284 -10.25 -0.39 12.48
N LEU A 285 -9.48 -0.13 13.54
CA LEU A 285 -8.36 -0.99 13.95
C LEU A 285 -8.83 -2.03 14.96
N LEU A 286 -8.74 -3.30 14.60
CA LEU A 286 -8.96 -4.41 15.51
C LEU A 286 -7.65 -4.93 16.08
N ILE A 287 -7.62 -5.08 17.41
CA ILE A 287 -6.47 -5.55 18.18
C ILE A 287 -6.91 -6.74 19.02
N SER A 288 -6.24 -7.88 18.86
CA SER A 288 -6.48 -9.03 19.73
C SER A 288 -5.48 -9.13 20.87
N SER A 289 -5.99 -9.60 22.01
CA SER A 289 -5.24 -9.86 23.24
C SER A 289 -5.65 -11.23 23.78
N PRO A 290 -5.11 -12.33 23.23
CA PRO A 290 -5.62 -13.68 23.48
C PRO A 290 -5.33 -14.21 24.88
N LEU A 291 -4.41 -13.60 25.63
CA LEU A 291 -4.01 -14.07 26.95
C LEU A 291 -4.65 -13.30 28.11
N VAL A 292 -5.52 -12.33 27.82
CA VAL A 292 -6.26 -11.56 28.85
C VAL A 292 -7.02 -12.51 29.78
N ASP A 293 -6.62 -12.56 31.05
CA ASP A 293 -7.21 -13.38 32.12
C ASP A 293 -7.48 -14.84 31.68
N ASP A 294 -6.59 -15.42 30.88
CA ASP A 294 -6.69 -16.74 30.25
C ASP A 294 -7.91 -16.92 29.29
N ALA A 295 -8.78 -15.93 29.13
CA ALA A 295 -9.97 -16.03 28.27
C ALA A 295 -9.79 -15.37 26.88
N GLY A 296 -8.97 -14.32 26.82
CA GLY A 296 -8.72 -13.51 25.63
C GLY A 296 -9.80 -12.46 25.33
N ARG A 297 -9.47 -11.50 24.47
CA ARG A 297 -10.33 -10.38 24.03
C ARG A 297 -9.96 -9.90 22.62
N VAL A 298 -10.91 -9.29 21.93
CA VAL A 298 -10.65 -8.46 20.73
C VAL A 298 -11.24 -7.07 20.94
N ASP A 299 -10.46 -6.02 20.75
CA ASP A 299 -10.90 -4.62 20.79
C ASP A 299 -10.92 -4.04 19.38
N MET A 300 -12.02 -3.38 19.01
CA MET A 300 -12.14 -2.59 17.79
C MET A 300 -12.08 -1.11 18.16
N ILE A 301 -11.06 -0.43 17.70
CA ILE A 301 -10.84 1.00 17.89
C ILE A 301 -11.45 1.73 16.71
N SER A 302 -12.35 2.68 16.98
CA SER A 302 -12.98 3.45 15.93
C SER A 302 -11.98 4.39 15.24
N ASP A 303 -12.13 4.52 13.94
CA ASP A 303 -11.61 5.59 13.09
C ASP A 303 -11.66 7.01 13.76
N ASP A 304 -12.76 7.38 14.40
CA ASP A 304 -12.94 8.66 15.10
C ASP A 304 -11.99 8.78 16.31
N THR A 305 -11.73 7.66 16.99
CA THR A 305 -10.81 7.59 18.13
C THR A 305 -9.37 7.71 17.65
N ILE A 306 -9.05 7.04 16.54
CA ILE A 306 -7.74 7.11 15.88
C ILE A 306 -7.48 8.57 15.46
N THR A 307 -8.40 9.17 14.72
CA THR A 307 -8.32 10.55 14.24
C THR A 307 -8.15 11.54 15.41
N ALA A 308 -8.92 11.37 16.49
CA ALA A 308 -8.79 12.21 17.68
C ALA A 308 -7.44 12.05 18.39
N GLY A 309 -6.90 10.83 18.41
CA GLY A 309 -5.58 10.51 18.95
C GLY A 309 -4.45 11.15 18.14
N LEU A 310 -4.55 11.09 16.80
CA LEU A 310 -3.60 11.71 15.87
C LEU A 310 -3.63 13.25 15.97
N ALA A 311 -4.82 13.84 16.06
CA ALA A 311 -5.00 15.30 16.15
C ALA A 311 -4.49 15.93 17.46
N ALA A 312 -4.22 15.13 18.50
CA ALA A 312 -3.75 15.63 19.79
C ALA A 312 -2.31 16.20 19.75
N GLY A 313 -1.49 15.83 18.75
CA GLY A 313 -0.16 16.38 18.43
C GLY A 313 0.96 16.13 19.47
N ASP A 314 2.22 16.00 19.00
CA ASP A 314 3.56 15.96 19.66
C ASP A 314 3.79 15.21 21.00
N ALA A 315 2.74 14.66 21.61
CA ALA A 315 2.78 13.64 22.64
C ALA A 315 1.77 12.60 22.19
N ALA A 316 2.18 11.72 21.29
CA ALA A 316 1.29 10.76 20.67
C ALA A 316 0.43 10.07 21.72
N GLY A 317 -0.88 10.13 21.52
CA GLY A 317 -1.87 9.66 22.47
C GLY A 317 -1.57 8.22 22.84
N THR A 318 -1.47 7.94 24.14
CA THR A 318 -1.43 6.55 24.62
C THR A 318 -2.86 6.16 24.86
N VAL A 319 -3.37 5.22 24.06
CA VAL A 319 -4.64 4.57 24.33
C VAL A 319 -4.30 3.32 25.14
N SER A 320 -4.63 3.34 26.44
CA SER A 320 -4.51 2.13 27.26
C SER A 320 -5.66 1.19 26.89
N LEU A 321 -5.34 -0.04 26.51
CA LEU A 321 -6.37 -1.06 26.35
C LEU A 321 -6.83 -1.52 27.75
N PRO A 322 -8.10 -1.91 27.93
CA PRO A 322 -8.59 -2.35 29.23
C PRO A 322 -7.83 -3.58 29.76
N ASP A 323 -7.47 -3.60 31.04
CA ASP A 323 -6.77 -4.75 31.68
C ASP A 323 -7.72 -5.91 32.05
N LEU A 324 -9.04 -5.72 32.01
CA LEU A 324 -10.02 -6.74 32.43
C LEU A 324 -11.07 -7.01 31.34
N PRO A 325 -11.42 -8.29 31.06
CA PRO A 325 -12.56 -8.62 30.22
C PRO A 325 -13.83 -8.16 30.94
N GLY A 326 -14.58 -7.24 30.33
CA GLY A 326 -15.81 -6.70 30.95
C GLY A 326 -15.84 -5.19 31.19
N THR A 327 -14.72 -4.47 31.01
CA THR A 327 -14.67 -3.02 31.18
C THR A 327 -14.54 -2.33 29.83
N ALA A 328 -15.62 -1.70 29.36
CA ALA A 328 -15.53 -0.75 28.26
C ALA A 328 -14.82 0.52 28.76
N ASP A 329 -13.80 0.98 28.04
CA ASP A 329 -13.30 2.35 28.16
C ASP A 329 -14.07 3.20 27.13
N PRO A 330 -14.61 4.38 27.48
CA PRO A 330 -15.10 5.34 26.49
C PRO A 330 -14.07 5.72 25.39
N GLY A 331 -12.78 5.40 25.56
CA GLY A 331 -11.74 5.55 24.52
C GLY A 331 -11.45 4.30 23.67
N SER A 332 -12.04 3.13 23.96
CA SER A 332 -11.83 1.89 23.20
C SER A 332 -13.19 1.48 22.63
N GLY A 333 -13.34 1.57 21.31
CA GLY A 333 -14.61 1.41 20.59
C GLY A 333 -15.45 0.21 21.05
N LEU A 334 -15.25 -0.98 20.50
CA LEU A 334 -16.05 -2.17 20.82
C LEU A 334 -15.16 -3.28 21.35
N SER A 335 -15.44 -3.78 22.57
CA SER A 335 -14.73 -4.94 23.12
C SER A 335 -15.55 -6.22 22.96
N MET A 336 -14.98 -7.22 22.30
CA MET A 336 -15.55 -8.53 22.11
C MET A 336 -14.97 -9.53 23.12
N VAL A 337 -15.84 -10.24 23.82
CA VAL A 337 -15.48 -11.26 24.81
C VAL A 337 -16.31 -12.53 24.60
N SER A 338 -15.88 -13.63 25.20
CA SER A 338 -16.67 -14.86 25.27
C SER A 338 -16.75 -15.33 26.72
N THR A 339 -17.97 -15.58 27.21
CA THR A 339 -18.26 -15.84 28.62
C THR A 339 -17.89 -17.25 29.15
N ALA A 340 -17.12 -18.07 28.43
CA ALA A 340 -17.21 -19.53 28.63
C ALA A 340 -15.95 -20.41 28.67
N VAL A 341 -14.70 -19.94 28.59
CA VAL A 341 -13.56 -20.88 28.69
C VAL A 341 -12.31 -20.22 29.27
N GLU A 342 -11.76 -20.81 30.33
CA GLU A 342 -10.36 -20.59 30.74
C GLU A 342 -9.46 -21.17 29.64
N ASP A 343 -8.31 -20.54 29.38
CA ASP A 343 -7.33 -20.87 28.33
C ASP A 343 -7.87 -20.87 26.88
N ALA A 344 -9.00 -20.20 26.60
CA ALA A 344 -9.68 -20.25 25.28
C ALA A 344 -8.87 -19.64 24.13
N ARG A 345 -8.02 -18.66 24.45
CA ARG A 345 -7.28 -17.82 23.48
C ARG A 345 -8.20 -17.14 22.47
N LEU A 346 -9.23 -16.43 22.95
CA LEU A 346 -10.11 -15.65 22.08
C LEU A 346 -9.30 -14.59 21.32
N GLY A 347 -9.44 -14.58 19.99
CA GLY A 347 -8.74 -13.62 19.15
C GLY A 347 -7.30 -14.02 18.83
N GLU A 348 -6.91 -15.28 19.07
CA GLU A 348 -5.60 -15.80 18.62
C GLU A 348 -5.32 -15.43 17.15
N ARG A 349 -6.38 -15.43 16.34
CA ARG A 349 -6.40 -14.84 15.02
C ARG A 349 -7.71 -14.10 14.78
N ILE A 350 -7.58 -12.94 14.16
CA ILE A 350 -8.68 -12.18 13.56
C ILE A 350 -8.38 -11.92 12.10
N ALA A 351 -9.41 -11.85 11.26
CA ALA A 351 -9.29 -11.52 9.84
C ALA A 351 -10.63 -11.01 9.31
N SER A 352 -10.61 -10.27 8.21
CA SER A 352 -11.82 -10.09 7.40
C SER A 352 -12.39 -11.46 7.02
N ALA A 353 -13.69 -11.64 7.17
CA ALA A 353 -14.41 -12.76 6.58
C ALA A 353 -14.94 -12.43 5.18
N GLY A 354 -14.82 -11.19 4.71
CA GLY A 354 -15.53 -10.69 3.53
C GLY A 354 -16.99 -10.31 3.85
N ASP A 355 -17.76 -9.92 2.84
CA ASP A 355 -19.21 -9.73 2.95
C ASP A 355 -19.94 -11.08 2.81
N ILE A 356 -19.93 -11.87 3.88
CA ILE A 356 -20.49 -13.21 3.92
C ILE A 356 -22.00 -13.19 3.67
N ASN A 357 -22.65 -12.07 3.97
CA ASN A 357 -24.11 -11.95 3.97
C ASN A 357 -24.68 -11.10 2.82
N GLY A 358 -23.82 -10.52 1.98
CA GLY A 358 -24.19 -9.78 0.78
C GLY A 358 -24.86 -8.42 1.07
N ASP A 359 -24.64 -7.85 2.26
CA ASP A 359 -25.22 -6.55 2.62
C ASP A 359 -24.34 -5.37 2.22
N GLY A 360 -23.07 -5.62 1.91
CA GLY A 360 -21.98 -4.72 1.52
C GLY A 360 -21.07 -4.28 2.68
N ILE A 361 -21.25 -4.75 3.92
CA ILE A 361 -20.36 -4.47 5.06
C ILE A 361 -19.45 -5.70 5.21
N LEU A 362 -18.16 -5.47 5.48
CA LEU A 362 -17.24 -6.57 5.79
C LEU A 362 -17.58 -7.21 7.14
N ASP A 363 -17.64 -8.54 7.14
CA ASP A 363 -17.81 -9.35 8.34
C ASP A 363 -16.45 -9.74 8.95
N LEU A 364 -16.43 -10.10 10.23
CA LEU A 364 -15.21 -10.41 10.98
C LEU A 364 -15.13 -11.89 11.35
N LEU A 365 -13.99 -12.53 11.05
CA LEU A 365 -13.62 -13.83 11.61
C LEU A 365 -12.87 -13.64 12.93
N VAL A 366 -13.31 -14.33 13.98
CA VAL A 366 -12.64 -14.40 15.28
C VAL A 366 -12.37 -15.85 15.66
N CYS A 367 -11.11 -16.26 15.67
CA CYS A 367 -10.68 -17.61 16.03
C CYS A 367 -10.51 -17.78 17.55
N VAL A 368 -10.89 -18.95 18.07
CA VAL A 368 -10.77 -19.33 19.50
C VAL A 368 -10.28 -20.79 19.60
N PRO A 369 -9.00 -21.05 19.26
CA PRO A 369 -8.50 -22.42 19.08
C PRO A 369 -8.41 -23.22 20.38
N GLY A 370 -8.25 -22.58 21.55
CA GLY A 370 -8.15 -23.25 22.86
C GLY A 370 -9.49 -23.65 23.48
N THR A 371 -10.57 -23.73 22.68
CA THR A 371 -11.89 -24.08 23.23
C THR A 371 -12.05 -25.58 23.43
N ASP A 372 -12.25 -25.99 24.68
CA ASP A 372 -12.68 -27.34 25.06
C ASP A 372 -14.15 -27.63 24.68
N ARG A 373 -14.44 -28.84 24.22
CA ARG A 373 -15.81 -29.25 23.88
C ARG A 373 -16.09 -30.71 24.20
N SER A 374 -17.17 -30.96 24.95
CA SER A 374 -17.68 -32.31 25.27
C SER A 374 -16.63 -33.27 25.88
N GLY A 375 -15.67 -32.73 26.64
CA GLY A 375 -14.60 -33.48 27.29
C GLY A 375 -13.37 -33.74 26.42
N LEU A 376 -13.31 -33.11 25.24
CA LEU A 376 -12.13 -33.04 24.39
C LEU A 376 -11.47 -31.68 24.57
N GLN A 377 -10.15 -31.68 24.69
CA GLN A 377 -9.36 -30.48 24.89
C GLN A 377 -9.08 -29.78 23.56
N ASP A 378 -9.08 -28.44 23.56
CA ASP A 378 -8.61 -27.61 22.43
C ASP A 378 -9.23 -27.94 21.06
N VAL A 379 -10.48 -28.39 21.02
CA VAL A 379 -11.20 -28.69 19.76
C VAL A 379 -11.24 -27.45 18.86
N GLY A 380 -11.28 -26.28 19.49
CA GLY A 380 -11.31 -24.98 18.83
C GLY A 380 -12.66 -24.66 18.22
N ARG A 381 -12.89 -23.35 18.07
CA ARG A 381 -14.06 -22.79 17.39
C ARG A 381 -13.71 -21.46 16.75
N ALA A 382 -14.61 -20.95 15.93
CA ALA A 382 -14.53 -19.59 15.42
C ALA A 382 -15.91 -18.94 15.39
N TYR A 383 -15.91 -17.63 15.40
CA TYR A 383 -17.09 -16.81 15.20
C TYR A 383 -16.94 -16.03 13.90
N VAL A 384 -17.99 -16.03 13.08
CA VAL A 384 -18.18 -15.01 12.06
C VAL A 384 -19.14 -13.99 12.64
N VAL A 385 -18.63 -12.80 12.96
CA VAL A 385 -19.42 -11.69 13.51
C VAL A 385 -19.80 -10.79 12.34
N PHE A 386 -21.10 -10.59 12.13
CA PHE A 386 -21.55 -9.80 10.98
C PHE A 386 -21.34 -8.31 11.22
N GLY A 387 -20.93 -7.57 10.21
CA GLY A 387 -20.54 -6.17 10.35
C GLY A 387 -21.69 -5.27 10.83
N ASP A 388 -22.93 -5.56 10.43
CA ASP A 388 -24.11 -4.85 10.97
C ASP A 388 -24.26 -4.99 12.50
N ALA A 389 -23.75 -6.09 13.09
CA ALA A 389 -23.68 -6.27 14.52
C ALA A 389 -22.53 -5.48 15.19
N LEU A 390 -21.39 -5.32 14.50
CA LEU A 390 -20.29 -4.48 14.97
C LEU A 390 -20.76 -3.02 15.07
N LEU A 391 -21.53 -2.55 14.09
CA LEU A 391 -22.16 -1.21 14.09
C LEU A 391 -23.25 -1.04 15.13
N ALA A 392 -24.16 -2.01 15.24
CA ALA A 392 -25.25 -1.97 16.21
C ALA A 392 -24.76 -2.07 17.65
N GLY A 393 -23.58 -2.66 17.85
CA GLY A 393 -22.88 -2.80 19.11
C GLY A 393 -22.59 -1.45 19.76
N GLY A 394 -22.36 -0.39 18.98
CA GLY A 394 -22.06 0.97 19.44
C GLY A 394 -20.70 1.08 20.15
N TYR A 395 -19.91 2.10 19.81
CA TYR A 395 -18.64 2.37 20.48
C TYR A 395 -18.85 2.69 21.99
N GLY A 396 -18.01 2.13 22.85
CA GLY A 396 -18.09 2.09 24.31
C GLY A 396 -18.88 0.90 24.89
N LEU A 397 -19.12 -0.17 24.14
CA LEU A 397 -19.93 -1.33 24.58
C LEU A 397 -19.17 -2.66 24.51
N LEU A 398 -19.72 -3.65 25.21
CA LEU A 398 -19.17 -5.00 25.30
C LEU A 398 -20.07 -5.97 24.52
N LEU A 399 -19.49 -6.67 23.55
CA LEU A 399 -20.15 -7.73 22.78
C LEU A 399 -19.75 -9.10 23.32
N ASP A 400 -20.67 -9.78 24.01
CA ASP A 400 -20.51 -11.20 24.33
C ASP A 400 -20.83 -12.04 23.09
N LEU A 401 -19.82 -12.68 22.52
CA LEU A 401 -19.94 -13.48 21.30
C LEU A 401 -20.90 -14.67 21.46
N ASN A 402 -21.06 -15.23 22.67
CA ASN A 402 -22.03 -16.28 22.91
C ASN A 402 -23.47 -15.75 22.82
N GLN A 403 -23.68 -14.53 23.31
CA GLN A 403 -24.96 -13.84 23.20
C GLN A 403 -25.21 -13.40 21.76
N ALA A 404 -24.20 -12.89 21.06
CA ALA A 404 -24.28 -12.52 19.64
C ALA A 404 -24.74 -13.68 18.76
N VAL A 405 -24.27 -14.90 19.02
CA VAL A 405 -24.78 -16.12 18.36
C VAL A 405 -26.27 -16.33 18.62
N THR A 406 -26.71 -16.17 19.87
CA THR A 406 -28.13 -16.32 20.24
C THR A 406 -29.01 -15.25 19.60
N ASP A 407 -28.48 -14.03 19.45
CA ASP A 407 -29.13 -12.87 18.86
C ASP A 407 -29.00 -12.82 17.33
N LYS A 408 -28.39 -13.84 16.71
CA LYS A 408 -28.16 -13.94 15.25
C LYS A 408 -27.33 -12.80 14.68
N GLN A 409 -26.42 -12.30 15.50
CA GLN A 409 -25.39 -11.31 15.19
C GLN A 409 -24.04 -11.97 14.85
N ALA A 410 -23.91 -13.26 15.13
CA ALA A 410 -22.76 -14.06 14.75
C ALA A 410 -23.17 -15.49 14.40
N VAL A 411 -22.34 -16.17 13.61
CA VAL A 411 -22.37 -17.63 13.44
C VAL A 411 -21.19 -18.24 14.20
N LEU A 412 -21.47 -19.25 15.02
CA LEU A 412 -20.46 -20.07 15.68
C LEU A 412 -20.13 -21.29 14.81
N MET A 413 -18.86 -21.50 14.52
CA MET A 413 -18.35 -22.70 13.85
C MET A 413 -17.54 -23.54 14.83
N ASN A 414 -17.89 -24.81 14.99
CA ASN A 414 -17.17 -25.75 15.83
C ASN A 414 -16.31 -26.70 15.00
N GLY A 415 -15.10 -26.98 15.48
CA GLY A 415 -14.23 -28.00 14.90
C GLY A 415 -14.79 -29.42 14.98
N LEU A 416 -14.10 -30.34 14.31
CA LEU A 416 -14.52 -31.74 14.13
C LEU A 416 -14.76 -32.50 15.44
N GLY A 417 -14.17 -32.07 16.56
CA GLY A 417 -14.44 -32.64 17.88
C GLY A 417 -14.13 -34.14 17.97
N GLN A 418 -13.02 -34.59 17.39
CA GLN A 418 -12.62 -36.00 17.41
C GLN A 418 -11.50 -36.33 18.41
N GLN A 419 -10.55 -35.45 18.76
CA GLN A 419 -9.47 -35.68 19.78
C GLN A 419 -8.83 -34.36 20.31
N ASP A 420 -7.96 -34.47 21.33
CA ASP A 420 -7.27 -33.39 22.08
C ASP A 420 -6.15 -32.68 21.29
N PHE A 421 -6.47 -31.84 20.30
CA PHE A 421 -5.47 -30.98 19.65
C PHE A 421 -6.06 -29.67 19.16
N GLU A 422 -5.37 -28.56 19.48
CA GLU A 422 -5.54 -27.21 18.92
C GLU A 422 -5.70 -27.29 17.38
N GLY A 423 -6.95 -27.29 16.94
CA GLY A 423 -7.27 -27.75 15.59
C GLY A 423 -7.94 -26.69 14.75
N PHE A 424 -9.07 -26.18 15.21
CA PHE A 424 -9.95 -25.36 14.38
C PHE A 424 -9.59 -23.87 14.43
N CYS A 425 -9.48 -23.24 13.25
CA CYS A 425 -9.16 -21.83 13.08
C CYS A 425 -7.74 -21.47 13.53
N SER A 426 -6.76 -22.36 13.29
CA SER A 426 -5.33 -22.00 13.47
C SER A 426 -4.87 -20.97 12.43
N ALA A 427 -5.52 -20.94 11.27
CA ALA A 427 -5.46 -19.87 10.28
C ALA A 427 -6.84 -19.69 9.65
N GLY A 428 -7.13 -18.48 9.16
CA GLY A 428 -8.38 -18.16 8.47
C GLY A 428 -8.26 -16.87 7.69
N SER A 429 -9.01 -16.77 6.60
CA SER A 429 -9.05 -15.63 5.68
C SER A 429 -10.36 -15.62 4.90
N ALA A 430 -10.82 -14.45 4.48
CA ALA A 430 -11.77 -14.35 3.38
C ALA A 430 -11.22 -15.06 2.13
N ALA A 431 -12.09 -15.76 1.42
CA ALA A 431 -11.84 -16.29 0.09
C ALA A 431 -12.42 -15.39 -1.01
N GLY A 432 -13.30 -14.46 -0.63
CA GLY A 432 -14.18 -13.71 -1.55
C GLY A 432 -15.24 -14.60 -2.17
N ASP A 433 -16.03 -14.05 -3.09
CA ASP A 433 -17.06 -14.78 -3.82
C ASP A 433 -16.43 -15.69 -4.89
N VAL A 434 -15.98 -16.88 -4.46
CA VAL A 434 -15.27 -17.82 -5.36
C VAL A 434 -16.22 -18.52 -6.32
N ASN A 435 -17.53 -18.33 -6.14
CA ASN A 435 -18.56 -19.03 -6.89
C ASN A 435 -19.54 -18.11 -7.63
N GLY A 436 -19.40 -16.79 -7.48
CA GLY A 436 -20.20 -15.76 -8.14
C GLY A 436 -21.65 -15.71 -7.69
N ASP A 437 -21.96 -16.10 -6.45
CA ASP A 437 -23.32 -16.04 -5.90
C ASP A 437 -23.63 -14.75 -5.14
N GLY A 438 -22.66 -13.84 -5.05
CA GLY A 438 -22.76 -12.54 -4.40
C GLY A 438 -22.57 -12.58 -2.89
N PHE A 439 -22.08 -13.70 -2.34
CA PHE A 439 -21.71 -13.84 -0.93
C PHE A 439 -20.24 -14.23 -0.87
N ASP A 440 -19.45 -13.52 -0.08
CA ASP A 440 -18.05 -13.91 0.10
C ASP A 440 -17.96 -15.25 0.84
N ASP A 441 -16.98 -16.07 0.43
CA ASP A 441 -16.72 -17.39 0.99
C ASP A 441 -15.55 -17.31 2.00
N LEU A 442 -15.43 -18.31 2.89
CA LEU A 442 -14.49 -18.28 4.02
C LEU A 442 -13.54 -19.48 4.03
N LEU A 443 -12.24 -19.23 4.14
CA LEU A 443 -11.22 -20.26 4.36
C LEU A 443 -10.85 -20.38 5.84
N VAL A 444 -10.78 -21.60 6.33
CA VAL A 444 -10.35 -21.91 7.70
C VAL A 444 -9.48 -23.17 7.70
N VAL A 445 -8.34 -23.13 8.39
CA VAL A 445 -7.56 -24.33 8.68
C VAL A 445 -8.17 -25.04 9.87
N ALA A 446 -8.41 -26.35 9.73
CA ALA A 446 -8.81 -27.20 10.84
C ALA A 446 -8.11 -28.56 10.81
N ALA A 447 -8.10 -29.26 11.95
CA ALA A 447 -7.65 -30.65 12.00
C ALA A 447 -8.37 -31.51 10.94
N ALA A 448 -7.68 -32.52 10.41
CA ALA A 448 -8.27 -33.49 9.48
C ALA A 448 -9.21 -34.46 10.22
N ASP A 449 -10.26 -34.93 9.54
CA ASP A 449 -11.10 -36.04 10.00
C ASP A 449 -10.39 -37.38 9.71
N ASP A 450 -9.32 -37.68 10.46
CA ASP A 450 -8.63 -38.97 10.34
C ASP A 450 -8.66 -39.77 11.65
N ASP A 451 -9.07 -41.04 11.53
CA ASP A 451 -9.10 -42.01 12.63
C ASP A 451 -7.67 -42.46 13.06
N THR A 452 -6.61 -41.85 12.51
CA THR A 452 -5.22 -42.38 12.56
C THR A 452 -4.29 -41.66 13.53
N HIS A 453 -4.78 -40.66 14.28
CA HIS A 453 -3.97 -39.83 15.19
C HIS A 453 -2.85 -39.07 14.47
N SER A 454 -3.03 -38.76 13.18
CA SER A 454 -2.10 -37.89 12.48
C SER A 454 -2.40 -36.44 12.90
N ARG A 455 -1.38 -35.60 13.07
CA ARG A 455 -1.58 -34.17 13.36
C ARG A 455 -1.94 -33.39 12.08
N GLN A 456 -2.44 -34.06 11.05
CA GLN A 456 -2.73 -33.43 9.77
C GLN A 456 -3.79 -32.34 9.96
N ARG A 457 -3.55 -31.17 9.37
CA ARG A 457 -4.55 -30.11 9.21
C ARG A 457 -4.87 -29.95 7.74
N ASN A 458 -6.14 -29.70 7.48
CA ASN A 458 -6.70 -29.41 6.16
C ASN A 458 -7.19 -27.98 6.09
N VAL A 459 -7.42 -27.50 4.87
CA VAL A 459 -8.07 -26.21 4.63
C VAL A 459 -9.52 -26.47 4.25
N TYR A 460 -10.44 -25.82 4.93
CA TYR A 460 -11.87 -25.91 4.65
C TYR A 460 -12.36 -24.58 4.09
N LEU A 461 -13.02 -24.63 2.94
CA LEU A 461 -13.71 -23.50 2.34
C LEU A 461 -15.20 -23.64 2.63
N PHE A 462 -15.78 -22.69 3.36
CA PHE A 462 -17.21 -22.61 3.65
C PHE A 462 -17.85 -21.61 2.69
N SER A 463 -18.96 -21.98 2.04
CA SER A 463 -19.66 -21.02 1.19
C SER A 463 -20.28 -19.89 2.01
N GLY A 464 -20.26 -18.65 1.52
CA GLY A 464 -20.93 -17.51 2.12
C GLY A 464 -22.42 -17.76 2.34
N LEU A 465 -23.09 -18.35 1.34
CA LEU A 465 -24.50 -18.73 1.43
C LEU A 465 -24.81 -19.69 2.61
N LEU A 466 -23.90 -20.61 2.96
CA LEU A 466 -24.05 -21.50 4.12
C LEU A 466 -24.04 -20.68 5.41
N LEU A 467 -23.08 -19.77 5.56
CA LEU A 467 -22.91 -18.95 6.75
C LEU A 467 -24.05 -17.93 6.90
N ALA A 468 -24.43 -17.26 5.81
CA ALA A 468 -25.57 -16.34 5.77
C ALA A 468 -26.89 -17.03 6.13
N THR A 469 -27.10 -18.25 5.62
CA THR A 469 -28.31 -19.05 5.96
C THR A 469 -28.27 -19.53 7.41
N ALA A 470 -27.11 -19.97 7.91
CA ALA A 470 -26.92 -20.41 9.28
C ALA A 470 -27.31 -19.30 10.26
N ARG A 471 -26.89 -18.05 10.01
CA ARG A 471 -27.29 -16.85 10.80
C ARG A 471 -28.81 -16.82 11.05
N GLN A 472 -29.61 -17.10 10.03
CA GLN A 472 -31.07 -16.97 10.10
C GLN A 472 -31.76 -18.20 10.69
N GLU A 473 -31.25 -19.40 10.43
CA GLU A 473 -31.93 -20.65 10.81
C GLU A 473 -31.40 -21.22 12.13
N SER A 474 -30.09 -21.47 12.18
CA SER A 474 -29.37 -22.07 13.30
C SER A 474 -27.93 -21.57 13.26
N PRO A 475 -27.57 -20.56 14.05
CA PRO A 475 -26.27 -19.85 13.97
C PRO A 475 -25.12 -20.66 14.57
N VAL A 476 -25.20 -21.98 14.48
CA VAL A 476 -24.19 -22.92 14.94
C VAL A 476 -23.96 -23.94 13.83
N ILE A 477 -22.74 -23.96 13.31
CA ILE A 477 -22.24 -24.95 12.37
C ILE A 477 -21.29 -25.87 13.13
N ASP A 478 -21.48 -27.17 12.95
CA ASP A 478 -20.58 -28.20 13.44
C ASP A 478 -19.92 -28.84 12.22
N LEU A 479 -18.60 -28.66 12.08
CA LEU A 479 -17.90 -29.05 10.86
C LEU A 479 -18.07 -30.55 10.56
N LEU A 480 -18.00 -31.41 11.58
CA LEU A 480 -18.17 -32.85 11.39
C LEU A 480 -19.55 -33.17 10.82
N SER A 481 -20.58 -32.50 11.34
CA SER A 481 -21.96 -32.65 10.87
C SER A 481 -22.13 -32.14 9.44
N GLU A 482 -21.49 -31.03 9.10
CA GLU A 482 -21.49 -30.45 7.73
C GLU A 482 -20.81 -31.39 6.74
N LEU A 483 -19.62 -31.91 7.06
CA LEU A 483 -18.88 -32.83 6.20
C LEU A 483 -19.63 -34.15 5.93
N ALA A 484 -20.51 -34.57 6.84
CA ALA A 484 -21.34 -35.76 6.68
C ALA A 484 -22.51 -35.57 5.68
N LEU A 485 -22.80 -34.34 5.26
CA LEU A 485 -23.90 -34.06 4.32
C LEU A 485 -23.48 -34.33 2.87
N SER A 486 -24.29 -35.10 2.14
CA SER A 486 -24.09 -35.27 0.69
C SER A 486 -24.37 -34.00 -0.12
N THR A 487 -24.94 -32.97 0.51
CA THR A 487 -25.24 -31.66 -0.06
C THR A 487 -24.45 -30.56 0.64
N ARG A 488 -23.31 -30.93 1.24
CA ARG A 488 -22.47 -29.98 1.96
C ARG A 488 -22.06 -28.82 1.06
N ARG A 489 -21.93 -27.63 1.63
CA ARG A 489 -21.39 -26.44 0.95
C ARG A 489 -20.03 -26.06 1.51
N THR A 490 -19.26 -27.10 1.83
CA THR A 490 -17.90 -26.99 2.33
C THR A 490 -17.00 -27.85 1.48
N ILE A 491 -15.92 -27.27 0.95
CA ILE A 491 -14.84 -27.98 0.26
C ILE A 491 -13.71 -28.21 1.28
N ASN A 492 -13.06 -29.37 1.19
CA ASN A 492 -11.95 -29.78 2.03
C ASN A 492 -10.71 -29.98 1.16
N PHE A 493 -9.74 -29.08 1.26
CA PHE A 493 -8.45 -29.22 0.62
C PHE A 493 -7.49 -29.99 1.52
N ILE A 494 -6.89 -31.04 0.97
CA ILE A 494 -6.05 -31.98 1.71
C ILE A 494 -4.59 -31.75 1.32
N PRO A 495 -3.75 -31.22 2.22
CA PRO A 495 -2.31 -31.07 1.99
C PRO A 495 -1.61 -32.40 1.76
N GLU A 496 -0.44 -32.36 1.10
CA GLU A 496 0.27 -33.56 0.68
C GLU A 496 0.91 -34.33 1.84
N THR A 497 1.33 -33.63 2.90
CA THR A 497 2.02 -34.25 4.04
C THR A 497 1.13 -34.33 5.27
N ALA A 498 1.16 -35.51 5.93
CA ALA A 498 0.35 -35.82 7.12
C ALA A 498 1.06 -35.50 8.46
N ILE A 499 2.18 -34.77 8.41
CA ILE A 499 2.78 -34.20 9.62
C ILE A 499 2.07 -32.90 9.94
N ALA A 500 2.08 -32.48 11.22
CA ALA A 500 1.47 -31.24 11.67
C ALA A 500 1.81 -30.12 10.67
N SER A 501 0.83 -29.73 9.86
CA SER A 501 0.97 -28.66 8.88
C SER A 501 0.85 -27.32 9.62
N ASP A 502 1.73 -27.19 10.63
CA ASP A 502 2.04 -25.95 11.32
C ASP A 502 2.63 -25.02 10.27
N GLY A 503 1.95 -23.89 10.04
CA GLY A 503 2.35 -22.92 9.03
C GLY A 503 1.57 -22.96 7.72
N LEU A 504 0.43 -23.68 7.61
CA LEU A 504 -0.49 -23.37 6.51
C LEU A 504 -0.86 -21.88 6.55
N SER A 505 -0.73 -21.22 5.41
CA SER A 505 -1.09 -19.81 5.23
C SER A 505 -2.17 -19.70 4.15
N LEU A 506 -3.08 -18.75 4.32
CA LEU A 506 -4.28 -18.63 3.51
C LEU A 506 -4.38 -17.21 2.96
N GLY A 507 -4.86 -17.09 1.73
CA GLY A 507 -5.23 -15.86 1.07
C GLY A 507 -6.37 -16.12 0.09
N GLY A 508 -7.03 -15.05 -0.34
CA GLY A 508 -8.11 -15.10 -1.34
C GLY A 508 -8.82 -13.76 -1.45
N GLY A 509 -9.94 -13.71 -2.17
CA GLY A 509 -10.73 -12.48 -2.32
C GLY A 509 -10.30 -11.58 -3.49
N HIS A 510 -9.38 -12.07 -4.32
CA HIS A 510 -8.91 -11.39 -5.52
C HIS A 510 -9.03 -12.31 -6.73
N ASP A 511 -9.26 -11.71 -7.89
CA ASP A 511 -9.37 -12.40 -9.17
C ASP A 511 -8.02 -12.30 -9.90
N PHE A 512 -7.23 -13.37 -9.88
CA PHE A 512 -5.87 -13.38 -10.44
C PHE A 512 -5.87 -13.67 -11.95
N ASN A 513 -6.96 -14.22 -12.49
CA ASN A 513 -7.07 -14.57 -13.91
C ASN A 513 -8.08 -13.69 -14.69
N ASN A 514 -8.67 -12.69 -14.02
CA ASN A 514 -9.66 -11.75 -14.54
C ASN A 514 -10.92 -12.42 -15.12
N ASP A 515 -11.37 -13.53 -14.53
CA ASP A 515 -12.57 -14.26 -14.95
C ASP A 515 -13.86 -13.85 -14.23
N GLY A 516 -13.74 -12.96 -13.24
CA GLY A 516 -14.81 -12.38 -12.45
C GLY A 516 -15.16 -13.17 -11.19
N PHE A 517 -14.39 -14.20 -10.83
CA PHE A 517 -14.53 -14.93 -9.57
C PHE A 517 -13.33 -14.66 -8.67
N SER A 518 -13.54 -14.64 -7.35
CA SER A 518 -12.40 -14.63 -6.43
C SER A 518 -11.67 -15.98 -6.47
N ASP A 519 -10.35 -15.92 -6.40
CA ASP A 519 -9.49 -17.09 -6.34
C ASP A 519 -8.97 -17.32 -4.92
N ILE A 520 -8.41 -18.50 -4.71
CA ILE A 520 -7.92 -18.97 -3.41
C ILE A 520 -6.41 -19.19 -3.49
N LEU A 521 -5.69 -18.74 -2.47
CA LEU A 521 -4.28 -18.98 -2.28
C LEU A 521 -4.03 -19.81 -1.02
N ILE A 522 -3.36 -20.95 -1.16
CA ILE A 522 -2.98 -21.82 -0.05
C ILE A 522 -1.47 -22.03 -0.07
N GLY A 523 -0.80 -21.60 0.99
CA GLY A 523 0.60 -21.87 1.23
C GLY A 523 0.81 -23.09 2.13
N ASP A 524 1.65 -24.03 1.69
CA ASP A 524 2.06 -25.23 2.42
C ASP A 524 3.60 -25.34 2.46
N PRO A 525 4.25 -24.68 3.44
CA PRO A 525 5.71 -24.70 3.58
C PRO A 525 6.31 -26.11 3.73
N LEU A 526 5.51 -27.10 4.14
CA LEU A 526 5.93 -28.49 4.33
C LEU A 526 5.51 -29.39 3.16
N GLY A 527 4.90 -28.81 2.12
CA GLY A 527 4.54 -29.48 0.89
C GLY A 527 5.76 -30.14 0.24
N ASN A 528 5.63 -31.42 -0.10
CA ASN A 528 6.75 -32.25 -0.59
C ASN A 528 8.03 -32.22 0.28
N GLY A 529 7.90 -32.06 1.61
CA GLY A 529 9.02 -32.12 2.54
C GLY A 529 9.69 -30.76 2.76
N SER A 530 10.97 -30.61 2.41
CA SER A 530 11.71 -29.35 2.58
C SER A 530 11.60 -28.40 1.39
N GLU A 531 10.92 -28.81 0.32
CA GLU A 531 10.72 -27.95 -0.85
C GLU A 531 9.71 -26.84 -0.54
N GLY A 532 8.59 -27.21 0.09
CA GLY A 532 7.47 -26.30 0.27
C GLY A 532 6.69 -26.10 -1.04
N ARG A 533 5.42 -25.71 -0.90
CA ARG A 533 4.45 -25.52 -1.98
C ARG A 533 3.56 -24.32 -1.69
N ALA A 534 3.04 -23.72 -2.75
CA ALA A 534 1.85 -22.88 -2.71
C ALA A 534 0.92 -23.24 -3.86
N TYR A 535 -0.37 -22.95 -3.71
CA TYR A 535 -1.41 -23.28 -4.68
C TYR A 535 -2.30 -22.06 -4.88
N LEU A 536 -2.36 -21.57 -6.11
CA LEU A 536 -3.41 -20.65 -6.56
C LEU A 536 -4.52 -21.49 -7.19
N ILE A 537 -5.76 -21.34 -6.74
CA ILE A 537 -6.91 -22.16 -7.14
C ILE A 537 -7.99 -21.21 -7.66
N TYR A 538 -8.41 -21.40 -8.91
CA TYR A 538 -9.32 -20.49 -9.59
C TYR A 538 -10.77 -20.67 -9.16
N GLY A 539 -11.45 -19.55 -8.90
CA GLY A 539 -12.90 -19.49 -8.68
C GLY A 539 -13.70 -19.90 -9.94
N ALA A 540 -14.98 -20.25 -9.75
CA ALA A 540 -15.88 -20.54 -10.87
C ALA A 540 -17.36 -20.60 -10.44
N SER A 541 -18.27 -20.27 -11.36
CA SER A 541 -19.76 -20.33 -11.23
C SER A 541 -20.42 -21.67 -10.79
N GLY A 542 -19.64 -22.64 -10.34
CA GLY A 542 -20.09 -23.90 -9.76
C GLY A 542 -19.07 -24.53 -8.83
N PHE A 543 -18.20 -23.74 -8.19
CA PHE A 543 -17.10 -24.23 -7.37
C PHE A 543 -17.57 -25.21 -6.27
N PHE A 544 -18.69 -24.92 -5.61
CA PHE A 544 -19.30 -25.80 -4.61
C PHE A 544 -20.17 -26.94 -5.19
N LEU A 545 -20.26 -27.08 -6.51
CA LEU A 545 -21.03 -28.14 -7.19
C LEU A 545 -20.15 -29.33 -7.62
N VAL A 546 -18.91 -29.39 -7.13
CA VAL A 546 -18.00 -30.52 -7.41
C VAL A 546 -18.54 -31.83 -6.86
N SER A 547 -18.42 -32.90 -7.65
CA SER A 547 -18.85 -34.24 -7.23
C SER A 547 -17.94 -34.85 -6.15
N GLU A 548 -16.70 -34.36 -6.05
CA GLU A 548 -15.70 -34.78 -5.07
C GLU A 548 -15.23 -33.52 -4.29
N PRO A 549 -15.92 -33.16 -3.20
CA PRO A 549 -15.60 -31.98 -2.39
C PRO A 549 -14.38 -32.14 -1.47
N ASP A 550 -13.66 -33.26 -1.58
CA ASP A 550 -12.37 -33.50 -0.97
C ASP A 550 -11.28 -33.42 -2.05
N ILE A 551 -10.50 -32.35 -2.04
CA ILE A 551 -9.53 -32.02 -3.09
C ILE A 551 -8.11 -32.14 -2.54
N PRO A 552 -7.34 -33.18 -2.88
CA PRO A 552 -5.93 -33.21 -2.57
C PRO A 552 -5.19 -32.10 -3.31
N LEU A 553 -4.37 -31.30 -2.61
CA LEU A 553 -3.68 -30.15 -3.21
C LEU A 553 -2.74 -30.57 -4.36
N SER A 554 -2.10 -31.74 -4.24
CA SER A 554 -1.33 -32.39 -5.33
C SER A 554 -2.07 -32.58 -6.65
N THR A 555 -3.40 -32.44 -6.67
CA THR A 555 -4.24 -32.61 -7.86
C THR A 555 -4.68 -31.30 -8.49
N VAL A 556 -4.41 -30.14 -7.86
CA VAL A 556 -4.83 -28.80 -8.35
C VAL A 556 -4.37 -28.58 -9.79
N SER A 557 -3.06 -28.70 -10.03
CA SER A 557 -2.47 -28.53 -11.36
C SER A 557 -2.97 -29.59 -12.35
N ALA A 558 -2.95 -30.87 -11.94
CA ALA A 558 -3.32 -32.00 -12.80
C ALA A 558 -4.79 -31.98 -13.26
N ASN A 559 -5.68 -31.39 -12.46
CA ASN A 559 -7.10 -31.22 -12.77
C ASN A 559 -7.42 -29.88 -13.45
N GLY A 560 -6.42 -29.02 -13.66
CA GLY A 560 -6.62 -27.68 -14.23
C GLY A 560 -7.45 -26.77 -13.35
N LEU A 561 -7.38 -26.94 -12.02
CA LEU A 561 -8.07 -26.10 -11.04
C LEU A 561 -7.28 -24.82 -10.72
N GLY A 562 -6.00 -24.75 -11.12
CA GLY A 562 -5.14 -23.63 -10.79
C GLY A 562 -3.66 -23.94 -10.99
N VAL A 563 -2.82 -23.17 -10.31
CA VAL A 563 -1.35 -23.22 -10.40
C VAL A 563 -0.77 -23.90 -9.17
N GLU A 564 0.11 -24.87 -9.38
CA GLU A 564 1.02 -25.37 -8.32
C GLU A 564 2.36 -24.62 -8.38
N ILE A 565 2.71 -23.90 -7.32
CA ILE A 565 3.99 -23.21 -7.16
C ILE A 565 4.89 -24.07 -6.26
N ARG A 566 6.04 -24.47 -6.79
CA ARG A 566 7.00 -25.36 -6.13
C ARG A 566 8.18 -24.57 -5.61
N GLY A 567 8.52 -24.75 -4.33
CA GLY A 567 9.72 -24.15 -3.75
C GLY A 567 11.03 -24.71 -4.30
N ASP A 568 12.17 -24.19 -3.84
CA ASP A 568 13.48 -24.63 -4.32
C ASP A 568 13.97 -25.86 -3.54
N ILE A 569 13.80 -27.03 -4.14
CA ILE A 569 14.25 -28.30 -3.55
C ILE A 569 15.76 -28.35 -3.28
N SER A 570 16.55 -27.58 -4.03
CA SER A 570 18.01 -27.57 -3.90
C SER A 570 18.47 -26.82 -2.65
N LEU A 571 17.71 -25.81 -2.23
CA LEU A 571 17.90 -25.08 -0.98
C LEU A 571 17.16 -25.72 0.20
N GLY A 572 16.10 -26.48 -0.09
CA GLY A 572 15.16 -26.96 0.93
C GLY A 572 14.60 -25.77 1.70
N ASP A 573 14.09 -24.78 0.97
CA ASP A 573 13.72 -23.47 1.51
C ASP A 573 12.33 -23.45 2.16
N PHE A 574 11.57 -24.54 2.17
CA PHE A 574 10.24 -24.58 2.77
C PHE A 574 9.35 -23.42 2.27
N ALA A 575 9.43 -23.09 0.97
CA ALA A 575 8.66 -21.99 0.41
C ALA A 575 7.15 -22.26 0.56
N GLY A 576 6.38 -21.26 1.01
CA GLY A 576 4.94 -21.45 1.17
C GLY A 576 4.29 -20.72 2.34
N GLN A 577 4.98 -19.79 3.02
CA GLN A 577 4.24 -18.72 3.72
C GLN A 577 3.85 -17.69 2.68
N ILE A 578 2.57 -17.40 2.56
CA ILE A 578 2.04 -16.51 1.52
C ILE A 578 1.38 -15.26 2.09
N THR A 579 1.44 -14.17 1.34
CA THR A 579 0.52 -13.03 1.41
C THR A 579 0.28 -12.54 -0.02
N GLN A 580 -0.68 -11.65 -0.20
CA GLN A 580 -1.04 -11.09 -1.51
C GLN A 580 -1.29 -9.59 -1.38
N GLY A 581 -1.02 -8.84 -2.44
CA GLY A 581 -1.26 -7.40 -2.55
C GLY A 581 -1.89 -7.08 -3.91
N ARG A 582 -2.71 -6.03 -3.99
CA ARG A 582 -3.52 -5.69 -5.17
C ARG A 582 -2.70 -5.45 -6.44
N ASP A 583 -1.57 -4.77 -6.33
CA ASP A 583 -0.64 -4.52 -7.44
C ASP A 583 0.68 -4.02 -6.83
N MET A 584 1.73 -4.82 -6.88
CA MET A 584 3.07 -4.41 -6.40
C MET A 584 4.05 -4.25 -7.56
N THR A 585 3.73 -4.84 -8.71
CA THR A 585 4.58 -4.85 -9.91
C THR A 585 4.19 -3.78 -10.93
N GLY A 586 3.07 -3.08 -10.73
CA GLY A 586 2.54 -2.03 -11.60
C GLY A 586 1.72 -2.57 -12.78
N ASP A 587 1.29 -3.84 -12.74
CA ASP A 587 0.57 -4.50 -13.84
C ASP A 587 -0.96 -4.49 -13.68
N ASN A 588 -1.47 -3.89 -12.60
CA ASN A 588 -2.86 -3.84 -12.16
C ASN A 588 -3.50 -5.22 -11.90
N VAL A 589 -2.69 -6.25 -11.63
CA VAL A 589 -3.15 -7.57 -11.21
C VAL A 589 -2.67 -7.84 -9.79
N THR A 590 -3.47 -8.57 -9.02
CA THR A 590 -3.08 -8.98 -7.66
C THR A 590 -1.85 -9.87 -7.72
N ASP A 591 -0.85 -9.48 -6.96
CA ASP A 591 0.46 -10.10 -6.91
C ASP A 591 0.60 -10.95 -5.65
N VAL A 592 1.44 -11.98 -5.74
CA VAL A 592 1.65 -12.95 -4.66
C VAL A 592 3.04 -12.81 -4.10
N LEU A 593 3.16 -12.77 -2.78
CA LEU A 593 4.45 -12.92 -2.10
C LEU A 593 4.53 -14.28 -1.45
N ILE A 594 5.69 -14.91 -1.58
CA ILE A 594 5.98 -16.19 -0.95
C ILE A 594 7.31 -16.05 -0.20
N THR A 595 7.36 -16.42 1.08
CA THR A 595 8.67 -16.52 1.76
C THR A 595 9.27 -17.90 1.59
N GLY A 596 10.59 -17.92 1.41
CA GLY A 596 11.45 -19.08 1.53
C GLY A 596 12.47 -18.87 2.65
N ARG A 597 12.83 -19.96 3.32
CA ARG A 597 13.79 -20.04 4.43
C ARG A 597 14.82 -21.13 4.12
N PRO A 598 15.81 -20.83 3.27
CA PRO A 598 16.86 -21.78 2.89
C PRO A 598 17.48 -22.49 4.10
N ALA A 599 17.52 -23.83 4.04
CA ALA A 599 18.10 -24.64 5.10
C ALA A 599 19.65 -24.51 5.16
N SER A 600 20.27 -23.99 4.10
CA SER A 600 21.72 -24.03 3.87
C SER A 600 22.52 -22.86 4.45
N ASP A 601 21.95 -21.66 4.55
CA ASP A 601 22.75 -20.44 4.82
C ASP A 601 22.11 -19.38 5.70
N SER A 602 20.97 -19.70 6.33
CA SER A 602 20.24 -18.79 7.23
C SER A 602 19.81 -17.47 6.60
N SER A 603 19.80 -17.37 5.27
CA SER A 603 19.19 -16.25 4.56
C SER A 603 17.66 -16.34 4.65
N GLY A 604 17.00 -15.19 4.51
CA GLY A 604 15.57 -15.08 4.29
C GLY A 604 15.31 -14.67 2.84
N LEU A 605 14.37 -15.36 2.17
CA LEU A 605 13.95 -15.07 0.81
C LEU A 605 12.48 -14.64 0.81
N VAL A 606 12.17 -13.64 0.00
CA VAL A 606 10.80 -13.27 -0.37
C VAL A 606 10.74 -13.21 -1.89
N TYR A 607 9.80 -13.95 -2.47
CA TYR A 607 9.55 -13.98 -3.90
C TYR A 607 8.28 -13.17 -4.15
N VAL A 608 8.40 -12.07 -4.88
CA VAL A 608 7.25 -11.30 -5.40
C VAL A 608 6.95 -11.84 -6.80
N LEU A 609 5.77 -12.41 -6.99
CA LEU A 609 5.31 -12.99 -8.24
C LEU A 609 4.16 -12.17 -8.79
N SER A 610 4.29 -11.72 -10.04
CA SER A 610 3.20 -11.04 -10.71
C SER A 610 2.00 -11.97 -10.88
N GLY A 611 0.79 -11.48 -10.59
CA GLY A 611 -0.44 -12.24 -10.81
C GLY A 611 -0.67 -12.55 -12.28
N SER A 612 -0.39 -11.59 -13.16
CA SER A 612 -0.50 -11.80 -14.61
C SER A 612 0.44 -12.91 -15.09
N ALA A 613 1.63 -13.02 -14.49
CA ALA A 613 2.60 -14.07 -14.79
C ALA A 613 2.16 -15.48 -14.33
N LEU A 614 1.23 -15.57 -13.36
CA LEU A 614 0.66 -16.82 -12.85
C LEU A 614 -0.58 -17.28 -13.64
N SER A 615 -1.40 -16.35 -14.13
CA SER A 615 -2.71 -16.60 -14.73
C SER A 615 -2.74 -17.62 -15.90
N ASP A 616 -1.66 -17.72 -16.67
CA ASP A 616 -1.55 -18.61 -17.85
C ASP A 616 -0.83 -19.94 -17.56
N ARG A 617 -0.59 -20.28 -16.29
CA ARG A 617 0.23 -21.43 -15.90
C ARG A 617 -0.58 -22.55 -15.26
N SER A 618 -0.05 -23.77 -15.34
CA SER A 618 -0.49 -24.91 -14.53
C SER A 618 0.48 -25.20 -13.39
N ASP A 619 1.73 -24.82 -13.56
CA ASP A 619 2.79 -25.02 -12.58
C ASP A 619 3.88 -23.95 -12.71
N LEU A 620 4.57 -23.70 -11.59
CA LEU A 620 5.69 -22.78 -11.48
C LEU A 620 6.76 -23.38 -10.57
N ASP A 621 8.03 -23.36 -10.99
CA ASP A 621 9.16 -23.55 -10.10
C ASP A 621 9.60 -22.16 -9.59
N ILE A 622 9.67 -21.96 -8.27
CA ILE A 622 9.93 -20.64 -7.69
C ILE A 622 11.29 -20.07 -8.12
N THR A 623 12.21 -20.93 -8.54
CA THR A 623 13.53 -20.51 -9.06
C THR A 623 13.47 -19.80 -10.41
N ASP A 624 12.32 -19.82 -11.09
CA ASP A 624 12.07 -19.05 -12.31
C ASP A 624 11.69 -17.58 -12.03
N CYS A 625 11.31 -17.25 -10.78
CA CYS A 625 10.96 -15.89 -10.35
C CYS A 625 12.13 -14.93 -10.58
N GLY A 626 11.86 -13.80 -11.24
CA GLY A 626 12.86 -12.80 -11.59
C GLY A 626 13.83 -13.23 -12.68
N ARG A 627 13.60 -14.37 -13.35
CA ARG A 627 14.47 -14.89 -14.41
C ARG A 627 13.72 -15.13 -15.71
N SER A 628 12.77 -16.07 -15.66
CA SER A 628 11.93 -16.46 -16.79
C SER A 628 10.45 -16.19 -16.55
N VAL A 629 10.12 -15.79 -15.31
CA VAL A 629 8.82 -15.38 -14.83
C VAL A 629 8.98 -13.99 -14.23
N GLU A 630 8.09 -13.09 -14.62
CA GLU A 630 8.04 -11.73 -14.11
C GLU A 630 7.79 -11.71 -12.60
N GLY A 631 8.66 -11.01 -11.88
CA GLY A 631 8.72 -11.03 -10.43
C GLY A 631 10.09 -10.59 -9.93
N LEU A 632 10.24 -10.53 -8.60
CA LEU A 632 11.44 -10.07 -7.92
C LEU A 632 11.81 -11.03 -6.79
N VAL A 633 13.09 -11.36 -6.68
CA VAL A 633 13.63 -12.09 -5.52
C VAL A 633 14.25 -11.08 -4.55
N ILE A 634 13.63 -10.90 -3.39
CA ILE A 634 14.18 -10.09 -2.30
C ILE A 634 14.90 -11.02 -1.34
N ARG A 635 16.16 -10.71 -1.02
CA ARG A 635 16.99 -11.52 -0.11
C ARG A 635 17.58 -10.71 1.02
N ASN A 636 17.62 -11.31 2.20
CA ASN A 636 18.38 -10.80 3.33
C ASN A 636 19.61 -11.70 3.56
N ALA A 637 20.71 -11.38 2.88
CA ALA A 637 21.94 -12.16 2.90
C ALA A 637 22.84 -11.74 4.08
N GLY A 638 22.99 -12.60 5.10
CA GLY A 638 24.08 -12.48 6.08
C GLY A 638 23.69 -12.27 7.54
N ASP A 639 22.40 -12.16 7.89
CA ASP A 639 22.00 -11.80 9.26
C ASP A 639 20.88 -12.67 9.87
N GLN A 640 21.17 -13.97 10.07
CA GLN A 640 20.28 -14.94 10.75
C GLN A 640 18.79 -14.75 10.38
N ALA A 641 18.49 -14.39 9.13
CA ALA A 641 17.18 -13.91 8.69
C ALA A 641 16.20 -15.06 8.37
N GLN A 642 16.45 -16.24 8.94
CA GLN A 642 15.47 -17.31 8.92
C GLN A 642 14.25 -16.83 9.68
N GLY A 643 13.07 -17.02 9.10
CA GLY A 643 11.86 -16.58 9.78
C GLY A 643 11.19 -15.36 9.20
N MET A 644 11.56 -14.90 8.00
CA MET A 644 10.92 -13.73 7.37
C MET A 644 9.40 -13.82 7.50
N VAL A 645 8.81 -12.72 7.95
CA VAL A 645 7.37 -12.51 8.02
C VAL A 645 7.04 -11.41 7.04
N ILE A 646 5.98 -11.57 6.26
CA ILE A 646 5.59 -10.63 5.22
C ILE A 646 4.21 -10.09 5.48
N ALA A 647 4.01 -8.83 5.16
CA ALA A 647 2.72 -8.17 5.07
C ALA A 647 2.71 -7.24 3.85
N VAL A 648 1.52 -6.84 3.46
CA VAL A 648 1.35 -5.75 2.51
C VAL A 648 0.96 -4.51 3.31
N ALA A 649 1.72 -3.43 3.15
CA ALA A 649 1.51 -2.15 3.81
C ALA A 649 0.41 -1.32 3.13
N GLY A 650 -0.03 -1.75 1.95
CA GLY A 650 -0.99 -0.99 1.15
C GLY A 650 -0.31 0.09 0.32
N ASP A 651 -1.09 1.00 -0.26
CA ASP A 651 -0.59 2.17 -1.02
C ASP A 651 -0.30 3.33 -0.06
N VAL A 652 0.89 3.33 0.52
CA VAL A 652 1.35 4.26 1.56
C VAL A 652 1.81 5.59 0.94
N ASP A 653 2.37 5.57 -0.26
CA ASP A 653 2.84 6.78 -0.94
C ASP A 653 1.80 7.40 -1.89
N GLY A 654 0.74 6.67 -2.24
CA GLY A 654 -0.37 7.13 -3.08
C GLY A 654 -0.14 6.93 -4.58
N ASP A 655 0.84 6.09 -4.96
CA ASP A 655 1.19 5.81 -6.35
C ASP A 655 0.36 4.69 -7.00
N GLN A 656 -0.58 4.09 -6.25
CA GLN A 656 -1.44 2.94 -6.60
C GLN A 656 -0.72 1.60 -6.70
N ARG A 657 0.58 1.54 -6.44
CA ARG A 657 1.31 0.31 -6.18
C ARG A 657 1.37 0.12 -4.67
N GLN A 658 1.42 -1.13 -4.24
CA GLN A 658 1.39 -1.45 -2.82
C GLN A 658 2.80 -1.65 -2.28
N GLU A 659 3.04 -1.06 -1.12
CA GLU A 659 4.24 -1.25 -0.34
C GLU A 659 4.22 -2.62 0.34
N VAL A 660 5.41 -3.17 0.54
CA VAL A 660 5.62 -4.43 1.21
C VAL A 660 6.33 -4.21 2.53
N LEU A 661 5.82 -4.85 3.58
CA LEU A 661 6.50 -4.98 4.85
C LEU A 661 7.17 -6.33 4.96
N ILE A 662 8.45 -6.28 5.32
CA ILE A 662 9.27 -7.47 5.49
C ILE A 662 9.87 -7.44 6.89
N GLY A 663 9.35 -8.29 7.77
CA GLY A 663 9.89 -8.54 9.10
C GLY A 663 10.98 -9.61 9.09
N SER A 664 12.11 -9.33 9.73
CA SER A 664 13.22 -10.26 9.91
C SER A 664 13.54 -10.42 11.41
N PRO A 665 12.77 -11.23 12.16
CA PRO A 665 12.77 -11.25 13.63
C PRO A 665 14.07 -11.73 14.28
N GLN A 666 14.86 -12.52 13.56
CA GLN A 666 16.11 -13.10 14.09
C GLN A 666 17.36 -12.32 13.70
N SER A 667 17.21 -11.28 12.88
CA SER A 667 18.30 -10.38 12.50
C SER A 667 18.91 -9.64 13.70
N ARG A 668 20.17 -9.25 13.56
CA ARG A 668 20.98 -8.49 14.52
C ARG A 668 20.97 -9.10 15.91
N SER A 669 21.31 -10.39 15.99
CA SER A 669 21.34 -11.19 17.23
C SER A 669 19.99 -11.27 17.95
N GLY A 670 18.89 -11.35 17.18
CA GLY A 670 17.52 -11.38 17.71
C GLY A 670 16.96 -9.99 18.03
N SER A 671 17.54 -8.93 17.48
CA SER A 671 16.99 -7.58 17.61
C SER A 671 15.94 -7.25 16.54
N GLY A 672 15.78 -8.11 15.54
CA GLY A 672 14.77 -7.93 14.51
C GLY A 672 14.96 -6.70 13.62
N LEU A 673 14.44 -6.77 12.40
CA LEU A 673 14.34 -5.64 11.48
C LEU A 673 12.95 -5.65 10.83
N VAL A 674 12.43 -4.49 10.48
CA VAL A 674 11.25 -4.37 9.61
C VAL A 674 11.63 -3.45 8.46
N TYR A 675 11.53 -3.95 7.25
CA TYR A 675 11.71 -3.16 6.04
C TYR A 675 10.35 -2.77 5.50
N LEU A 676 10.20 -1.52 5.09
CA LEU A 676 9.15 -1.09 4.19
C LEU A 676 9.80 -0.84 2.82
N ILE A 677 9.26 -1.46 1.79
CA ILE A 677 9.77 -1.42 0.42
C ILE A 677 8.62 -0.95 -0.48
N SER A 678 8.84 0.11 -1.27
CA SER A 678 7.82 0.64 -2.17
C SER A 678 7.52 -0.28 -3.33
N GLY A 679 6.27 -0.25 -3.78
CA GLY A 679 5.85 -0.90 -5.01
C GLY A 679 6.62 -0.36 -6.23
N GLU A 680 6.92 0.94 -6.24
CA GLU A 680 7.79 1.56 -7.25
C GLU A 680 9.17 0.90 -7.32
N LEU A 681 9.87 0.75 -6.18
CA LEU A 681 11.18 0.12 -6.17
C LEU A 681 11.11 -1.33 -6.67
N ILE A 682 10.05 -2.06 -6.31
CA ILE A 682 9.84 -3.43 -6.81
C ILE A 682 9.72 -3.43 -8.34
N SER A 683 8.83 -2.59 -8.87
CA SER A 683 8.62 -2.43 -10.32
C SER A 683 9.90 -2.05 -11.05
N ASP A 684 10.65 -1.07 -10.54
CA ASP A 684 11.88 -0.58 -11.16
C ASP A 684 12.99 -1.63 -11.20
N GLN A 685 13.13 -2.43 -10.14
CA GLN A 685 14.08 -3.55 -10.14
C GLN A 685 13.72 -4.61 -11.19
N ILE A 686 12.43 -4.89 -11.37
CA ILE A 686 11.95 -5.83 -12.41
C ILE A 686 12.25 -5.27 -13.80
N ALA A 687 11.94 -3.99 -14.04
CA ALA A 687 12.18 -3.34 -15.33
C ALA A 687 13.68 -3.29 -15.69
N ALA A 688 14.53 -2.89 -14.74
CA ALA A 688 15.99 -2.84 -14.93
C ALA A 688 16.60 -4.21 -15.24
N ALA A 689 16.10 -5.27 -14.59
CA ALA A 689 16.51 -6.64 -14.89
C ALA A 689 16.08 -7.07 -16.29
N ALA A 690 14.87 -6.71 -16.72
CA ALA A 690 14.37 -7.00 -18.06
C ALA A 690 15.20 -6.31 -19.17
N GLU A 691 15.66 -5.08 -18.94
CA GLU A 691 16.51 -4.35 -19.89
C GLU A 691 17.94 -4.90 -19.97
N SER A 692 18.52 -5.26 -18.82
CA SER A 692 19.89 -5.78 -18.72
C SER A 692 20.00 -7.26 -19.09
N GLY A 693 18.92 -8.02 -18.97
CA GLY A 693 18.89 -9.48 -19.12
C GLY A 693 19.52 -10.22 -17.94
N GLU A 694 19.67 -9.57 -16.79
CA GLU A 694 20.10 -10.18 -15.52
C GLU A 694 18.89 -10.69 -14.72
N ASP A 695 19.15 -11.48 -13.67
CA ASP A 695 18.10 -11.96 -12.77
C ASP A 695 17.64 -10.78 -11.86
N ALA A 696 16.33 -10.55 -11.72
CA ALA A 696 15.75 -9.52 -10.86
C ALA A 696 15.90 -9.90 -9.38
N VAL A 697 16.88 -9.31 -8.71
CA VAL A 697 17.22 -9.61 -7.32
C VAL A 697 17.49 -8.33 -6.53
N LEU A 698 16.77 -8.14 -5.42
CA LEU A 698 17.01 -7.06 -4.46
C LEU A 698 17.69 -7.61 -3.20
N ASP A 699 18.86 -7.07 -2.86
CA ASP A 699 19.62 -7.46 -1.67
C ASP A 699 19.46 -6.41 -0.56
N LEU A 700 18.72 -6.76 0.50
CA LEU A 700 18.38 -5.81 1.57
C LEU A 700 19.61 -5.30 2.33
N MET A 701 20.64 -6.15 2.52
CA MET A 701 21.89 -5.70 3.15
C MET A 701 22.72 -4.81 2.22
N GLY A 702 22.59 -4.99 0.92
CA GLY A 702 23.19 -4.11 -0.09
C GLY A 702 22.49 -2.75 -0.16
N LEU A 703 21.17 -2.72 0.04
CA LEU A 703 20.35 -1.51 0.06
C LEU A 703 20.58 -0.66 1.32
N PHE A 704 20.86 -1.31 2.45
CA PHE A 704 21.10 -0.66 3.74
C PHE A 704 22.51 -0.96 4.32
N PRO A 705 23.59 -0.50 3.67
CA PRO A 705 24.96 -0.69 4.18
C PRO A 705 25.20 -0.03 5.54
N GLU A 706 24.34 0.91 5.95
CA GLU A 706 24.39 1.58 7.24
C GLU A 706 24.15 0.60 8.42
N LEU A 707 23.44 -0.50 8.18
CA LEU A 707 23.15 -1.52 9.20
C LEU A 707 24.40 -2.26 9.70
N ASP A 708 25.44 -2.38 8.86
CA ASP A 708 26.73 -2.98 9.24
C ASP A 708 27.53 -2.13 10.23
N VAL A 709 27.22 -0.83 10.32
CA VAL A 709 27.96 0.14 11.14
C VAL A 709 27.26 0.40 12.48
N ILE A 710 25.98 0.07 12.58
CA ILE A 710 25.20 0.20 13.80
C ILE A 710 25.48 -1.07 14.64
N PRO A 711 25.88 -0.96 15.93
CA PRO A 711 26.22 -2.11 16.78
C PRO A 711 25.03 -2.96 17.21
#